data_AF-A3Z1P8-F1
#
_entry.id   AF-A3Z1P8-F1
#
_cell.length_a   1.000
_cell.length_b   1.000
_cell.length_c   1.000
_cell.angle_alpha   90.00
_cell.angle_beta   90.00
_cell.angle_gamma   90.00
#
_symmetry.space_group_name_H-M   'P 1'
#
loop_
_entity.id
_entity.type
_entity.pdbx_description
1 polymer ?
#
loop_
_entity_poly.entity_id
_entity_poly.type
_entity_poly.pdbx_seq_one_letter_code
_entity_poly.pdbx_strand_id
1 'polypeptide(L)'
;MHGIRWILTSAWLLIIASLFYDPWTPRFTEADHPWSPLRLPDTCVPVQGVCLSEAPYPLGTTLFWGAVVPAAVLILLLFGHELWRRVCPLSFLSQIPRALGRQRQRTKVNPRTGDRRQQLAKVPDDSWLARHYSHLQFGWLFVGLCGRILFFNADRLVLAGWMLFTIAAAISVGWLYGGKAWCQYFCPMAPVQSVYSTPAGLLGSKAHLSEKPITQSMCRTVLPDGSEQSACVACQQPCIDIDAERMYWTRLSSREFSFERYAYVGLVVGYFLYYYLYAGSWDYYFSGAWLRQSDQLSLLLRPGLFLFGQSLNVPRLVAVPLVLGFFTWLGVRVGRWIERSGRFGRHQIFVLATFLVFNFFFLFSGRPLLLLLPAWVQTLFDAVVVAVSSLWLYRSWERSADLHQRENLASRFRRQLEKLDLDVGRYLDGRQLADLSPHEVYVLAKVLPGFTREKRQQVYKEVVREALQEGYANASSSLEVLSQMRREIGITDEEHSLLLESVGVENPDLLDPDGRRSLEDQIRLSGYKKSLERLMLLKSRQADPEVIRNLRSQYSISPDEEASVLEGLAPSTGALQKLEAMLPRFSELRRARLSLLQRVLEDQPLVRDLLADSLLQRQDLSLRAILSVLAELKEQPEALKLAARLQALRPVNLPVVLAEGDWEQHLSPSVLALLQQEPQGAADEPPAYSLADTLSSLEDLLQERTPLLRAAALFLLAQLDLNRARFLASGLDPAAAPVPLAEMISALQTPTAPVPELQDLPELEMRAHLAASDFFRGTSHASLEQLAAVSELRRFGAGELITETGDTCRELLLLIAGRAAVRYQQAVGVRLEPLLPGQVLDELEVLSHSASENTILAQEEGTRLLAVPVDGFDAVLERDPDFARRVLQLESRHLQSLMQSLHS
;
A
#
# COMPACT_ATOMS: atom_id res chain seq x y z
N MET A 1 1.38 29.61 12.30
CA MET A 1 1.89 28.44 13.06
C MET A 1 3.30 28.62 13.64
N HIS A 2 4.30 29.12 12.90
CA HIS A 2 5.67 29.26 13.43
C HIS A 2 5.74 30.19 14.66
N GLY A 3 5.07 31.33 14.65
CA GLY A 3 4.99 32.23 15.83
C GLY A 3 4.33 31.58 17.05
N ILE A 4 3.28 30.78 16.87
CA ILE A 4 2.61 30.06 17.97
C ILE A 4 3.58 29.09 18.66
N ARG A 5 4.43 28.40 17.91
CA ARG A 5 5.45 27.50 18.48
C ARG A 5 6.44 28.23 19.36
N TRP A 6 6.90 29.40 18.91
CA TRP A 6 7.80 30.23 19.70
C TRP A 6 7.13 30.70 20.98
N ILE A 7 5.89 31.22 20.90
CA ILE A 7 5.14 31.64 22.09
C ILE A 7 5.01 30.50 23.11
N LEU A 8 4.59 29.30 22.67
CA LEU A 8 4.42 28.15 23.55
C LEU A 8 5.74 27.63 24.12
N THR A 9 6.81 27.63 23.31
CA THR A 9 8.14 27.22 23.77
C THR A 9 8.70 28.22 24.78
N SER A 10 8.56 29.52 24.52
CA SER A 10 8.95 30.59 25.44
C SER A 10 8.15 30.53 26.74
N ALA A 11 6.84 30.28 26.68
CA ALA A 11 6.00 30.08 27.86
C ALA A 11 6.46 28.86 28.68
N TRP A 12 6.81 27.76 28.02
CA TRP A 12 7.32 26.58 28.71
C TRP A 12 8.70 26.81 29.35
N LEU A 13 9.61 27.51 28.66
CA LEU A 13 10.89 27.92 29.22
C LEU A 13 10.72 28.90 30.39
N LEU A 14 9.72 29.77 30.34
CA LEU A 14 9.36 30.66 31.45
C LEU A 14 8.87 29.87 32.67
N ILE A 15 8.05 28.82 32.47
CA ILE A 15 7.67 27.91 33.55
C ILE A 15 8.92 27.26 34.15
N ILE A 16 9.84 26.75 33.34
CA ILE A 16 11.09 26.16 33.83
C ILE A 16 11.93 27.19 34.62
N ALA A 17 12.03 28.42 34.13
CA ALA A 17 12.73 29.49 34.84
C ALA A 17 12.09 29.81 36.20
N SER A 18 10.75 29.82 36.27
CA SER A 18 10.00 30.06 37.51
C SER A 18 10.26 28.98 38.58
N LEU A 19 10.61 27.75 38.17
CA LEU A 19 10.96 26.69 39.11
C LEU A 19 12.29 26.95 39.84
N PHE A 20 13.20 27.73 39.26
CA PHE A 20 14.43 28.15 39.93
C PHE A 20 14.18 29.36 40.83
N TYR A 21 13.40 30.33 40.34
CA TYR A 21 13.15 31.57 41.04
C TYR A 21 11.75 32.12 40.75
N ASP A 22 10.93 32.19 41.78
CA ASP A 22 9.58 32.77 41.72
C ASP A 22 9.35 33.66 42.96
N PRO A 23 9.58 34.97 42.85
CA PRO A 23 9.39 35.90 43.95
C PRO A 23 7.94 36.38 44.12
N TRP A 24 7.04 36.07 43.19
CA TRP A 24 5.74 36.74 43.10
C TRP A 24 4.58 35.81 43.44
N THR A 25 4.56 34.59 42.92
CA THR A 25 3.38 33.72 43.08
C THR A 25 3.13 33.18 44.48
N PRO A 26 4.14 32.95 45.36
CA PRO A 26 3.89 32.49 46.73
C PRO A 26 2.96 33.42 47.52
N ARG A 27 2.99 34.73 47.27
CA ARG A 27 2.10 35.71 47.92
C ARG A 27 0.62 35.41 47.69
N PHE A 28 0.27 34.90 46.51
CA PHE A 28 -1.12 34.55 46.19
C PHE A 28 -1.61 33.28 46.91
N THR A 29 -0.72 32.54 47.58
CA THR A 29 -1.05 31.31 48.31
C THR A 29 -1.04 31.48 49.83
N GLU A 30 -0.71 32.67 50.31
CA GLU A 30 -0.79 33.03 51.74
C GLU A 30 -2.22 32.88 52.25
N ALA A 31 -2.39 32.28 53.43
CA ALA A 31 -3.70 31.97 54.00
C ALA A 31 -4.55 33.24 54.25
N ASP A 32 -3.90 34.34 54.60
CA ASP A 32 -4.49 35.66 54.86
C ASP A 32 -4.66 36.52 53.59
N HIS A 33 -4.34 36.00 52.40
CA HIS A 33 -4.48 36.76 51.17
C HIS A 33 -5.96 37.12 50.90
N PRO A 34 -6.28 38.41 50.63
CA PRO A 34 -7.66 38.93 50.73
C PRO A 34 -8.66 38.39 49.71
N TRP A 35 -8.22 38.06 48.49
CA TRP A 35 -9.11 37.68 47.38
C TRP A 35 -8.63 36.47 46.55
N SER A 36 -7.49 35.87 46.91
CA SER A 36 -6.94 34.80 46.08
C SER A 36 -7.70 33.49 46.34
N PRO A 37 -8.26 32.84 45.31
CA PRO A 37 -8.87 31.52 45.47
C PRO A 37 -7.81 30.42 45.69
N LEU A 38 -6.53 30.72 45.50
CA LEU A 38 -5.40 29.80 45.66
C LEU A 38 -4.79 29.84 47.08
N ARG A 39 -5.37 30.62 48.00
CA ARG A 39 -4.94 30.67 49.39
C ARG A 39 -5.07 29.31 50.07
N LEU A 40 -4.14 29.00 50.97
CA LEU A 40 -4.22 27.80 51.77
C LEU A 40 -5.45 27.88 52.71
N PRO A 41 -6.34 26.88 52.71
CA PRO A 41 -7.46 26.83 53.64
C PRO A 41 -6.99 26.43 55.05
N ASP A 42 -7.64 26.95 56.10
CA ASP A 42 -7.37 26.59 57.51
C ASP A 42 -7.78 25.15 57.88
N THR A 43 -8.14 24.31 56.90
CA THR A 43 -8.60 22.95 57.09
C THR A 43 -7.45 21.95 57.07
N CYS A 44 -7.35 21.09 58.08
CA CYS A 44 -6.36 20.02 58.11
C CYS A 44 -6.60 18.99 56.98
N VAL A 45 -5.55 18.69 56.22
CA VAL A 45 -5.51 17.58 55.25
C VAL A 45 -4.86 16.36 55.93
N PRO A 46 -5.62 15.28 56.22
CA PRO A 46 -5.07 14.10 56.89
C PRO A 46 -4.26 13.24 55.91
N VAL A 47 -3.01 12.93 56.28
CA VAL A 47 -2.12 12.01 55.57
C VAL A 47 -1.63 10.97 56.57
N GLN A 48 -2.00 9.70 56.37
CA GLN A 48 -1.63 8.59 57.27
C GLN A 48 -2.06 8.83 58.73
N GLY A 49 -3.21 9.48 58.92
CA GLY A 49 -3.75 9.83 60.25
C GLY A 49 -3.14 11.07 60.90
N VAL A 50 -2.23 11.79 60.23
CA VAL A 50 -1.60 13.02 60.73
C VAL A 50 -1.96 14.21 59.84
N CYS A 51 -2.27 15.35 60.45
CA CYS A 51 -2.50 16.59 59.71
C CYS A 51 -1.22 17.10 59.04
N LEU A 52 -1.27 17.28 57.72
CA LEU A 52 -0.16 17.87 56.97
C LEU A 52 -0.07 19.38 57.24
N SER A 53 1.12 19.86 57.55
CA SER A 53 1.41 21.29 57.65
C SER A 53 1.77 21.84 56.27
N GLU A 54 1.02 22.84 55.79
CA GLU A 54 1.25 23.49 54.49
C GLU A 54 1.83 24.90 54.69
N ALA A 55 2.74 25.30 53.80
CA ALA A 55 3.35 26.62 53.77
C ALA A 55 3.09 27.29 52.40
N PRO A 56 3.09 28.64 52.32
CA PRO A 56 2.94 29.35 51.05
C PRO A 56 3.94 28.84 50.01
N TYR A 57 3.46 28.61 48.78
CA TYR A 57 4.19 27.83 47.78
C TYR A 57 4.12 28.50 46.39
N PRO A 58 5.16 28.33 45.55
CA PRO A 58 5.10 28.80 44.17
C PRO A 58 4.10 28.01 43.31
N LEU A 59 3.41 28.68 42.39
CA LEU A 59 2.36 28.06 41.56
C LEU A 59 2.90 27.20 40.40
N GLY A 60 4.21 27.23 40.11
CA GLY A 60 4.80 26.56 38.95
C GLY A 60 4.48 25.07 38.83
N THR A 61 4.65 24.29 39.91
CA THR A 61 4.32 22.85 39.94
C THR A 61 2.81 22.62 39.81
N THR A 62 2.00 23.48 40.45
CA THR A 62 0.54 23.40 40.44
C THR A 62 -0.03 23.64 39.06
N LEU A 63 0.43 24.68 38.34
CA LEU A 63 0.00 24.97 36.98
C LEU A 63 0.47 23.90 35.99
N PHE A 64 1.71 23.43 36.11
CA PHE A 64 2.24 22.41 35.20
C PHE A 64 1.45 21.10 35.29
N TRP A 65 1.28 20.57 36.51
CA TRP A 65 0.61 19.29 36.71
C TRP A 65 -0.93 19.40 36.71
N GLY A 66 -1.48 20.51 37.18
CA GLY A 66 -2.91 20.75 37.32
C GLY A 66 -3.60 21.37 36.10
N ALA A 67 -2.85 22.00 35.19
CA ALA A 67 -3.43 22.62 33.98
C ALA A 67 -2.74 22.18 32.69
N VAL A 68 -1.41 22.26 32.60
CA VAL A 68 -0.67 21.98 31.34
C VAL A 68 -0.81 20.52 30.90
N VAL A 69 -0.58 19.57 31.81
CA VAL A 69 -0.69 18.12 31.49
C VAL A 69 -2.13 17.70 31.15
N PRO A 70 -3.17 18.07 31.92
CA PRO A 70 -4.57 17.79 31.53
C PRO A 70 -4.94 18.41 30.18
N ALA A 71 -4.53 19.66 29.91
CA ALA A 71 -4.77 20.30 28.62
C ALA A 71 -4.14 19.54 27.45
N ALA A 72 -2.92 19.01 27.63
CA ALA A 72 -2.27 18.18 26.61
C ALA A 72 -3.07 16.91 26.28
N VAL A 73 -3.64 16.23 27.29
CA VAL A 73 -4.48 15.04 27.09
C VAL A 73 -5.79 15.40 26.39
N LEU A 74 -6.41 16.53 26.75
CA LEU A 74 -7.62 17.02 26.09
C LEU A 74 -7.36 17.34 24.61
N ILE A 75 -6.24 18.01 24.30
CA ILE A 75 -5.80 18.33 22.93
C ILE A 75 -5.61 17.04 22.11
N LEU A 76 -5.02 16.00 22.70
CA LEU A 76 -4.78 14.73 22.02
C LEU A 76 -6.06 14.04 21.58
N LEU A 77 -7.12 14.04 22.39
CA LEU A 77 -8.41 13.44 22.02
C LEU A 77 -9.15 14.31 20.99
N LEU A 78 -9.20 15.63 21.21
CA LEU A 78 -9.95 16.56 20.37
C LEU A 78 -9.30 16.75 18.99
N PHE A 79 -8.04 17.18 18.97
CA PHE A 79 -7.36 17.59 17.74
C PHE A 79 -6.40 16.52 17.22
N GLY A 80 -6.27 15.40 17.93
CA GLY A 80 -5.40 14.31 17.56
C GLY A 80 -3.91 14.64 17.72
N HIS A 81 -3.09 13.76 17.18
CA HIS A 81 -1.64 13.95 17.16
C HIS A 81 -1.21 15.14 16.28
N GLU A 82 -2.01 15.51 15.28
CA GLU A 82 -1.66 16.55 14.30
C GLU A 82 -1.37 17.88 14.98
N LEU A 83 -2.33 18.37 15.78
CA LEU A 83 -2.14 19.63 16.51
C LEU A 83 -1.06 19.45 17.58
N TRP A 84 -1.12 18.36 18.36
CA TRP A 84 -0.18 18.11 19.44
C TRP A 84 1.28 18.15 18.99
N ARG A 85 1.64 17.42 17.92
CA ARG A 85 2.99 17.41 17.35
C ARG A 85 3.40 18.76 16.78
N ARG A 86 2.46 19.62 16.40
CA ARG A 86 2.73 20.97 15.90
C ARG A 86 2.92 22.00 17.02
N VAL A 87 2.37 21.78 18.21
CA VAL A 87 2.47 22.71 19.35
C VAL A 87 3.45 22.25 20.43
N CYS A 88 3.83 20.97 20.44
CA CYS A 88 4.72 20.38 21.43
C CYS A 88 6.12 21.06 21.45
N PRO A 89 6.52 21.70 22.57
CA PRO A 89 7.83 22.35 22.68
C PRO A 89 9.00 21.39 22.49
N LEU A 90 8.91 20.16 23.04
CA LEU A 90 9.95 19.14 22.86
C LEU A 90 10.13 18.73 21.39
N SER A 91 9.03 18.62 20.62
CA SER A 91 9.12 18.33 19.19
C SER A 91 9.75 19.49 18.41
N PHE A 92 9.60 20.73 18.88
CA PHE A 92 10.21 21.89 18.26
C PHE A 92 11.71 21.96 18.59
N LEU A 93 12.08 21.84 19.86
CA LEU A 93 13.48 21.87 20.32
C LEU A 93 14.30 20.70 19.77
N SER A 94 13.71 19.50 19.61
CA SER A 94 14.42 18.36 19.01
C SER A 94 14.83 18.60 17.55
N GLN A 95 14.28 19.62 16.88
CA GLN A 95 14.62 19.98 15.50
C GLN A 95 15.73 21.06 15.42
N ILE A 96 16.25 21.56 16.55
CA ILE A 96 17.36 22.53 16.57
C ILE A 96 18.59 22.03 15.78
N PRO A 97 19.07 20.78 15.95
CA PRO A 97 20.23 20.29 15.19
C PRO A 97 20.01 20.33 13.67
N ARG A 98 18.78 20.05 13.22
CA ARG A 98 18.37 20.19 11.83
C ARG A 98 18.38 21.64 11.37
N ALA A 99 17.79 22.55 12.15
CA ALA A 99 17.76 23.97 11.84
C ALA A 99 19.17 24.59 11.75
N LEU A 100 20.12 24.05 12.52
CA LEU A 100 21.54 24.43 12.48
C LEU A 100 22.36 23.69 11.41
N GLY A 101 21.75 22.79 10.62
CA GLY A 101 22.45 21.96 9.63
C GLY A 101 23.45 20.96 10.22
N ARG A 102 23.42 20.73 11.54
CA ARG A 102 24.32 19.84 12.28
C ARG A 102 23.59 18.55 12.63
N GLN A 103 23.47 17.63 11.68
CA GLN A 103 22.93 16.29 11.93
C GLN A 103 23.97 15.23 11.58
N ARG A 104 23.98 14.12 12.33
CA ARG A 104 24.88 13.01 12.08
C ARG A 104 24.57 12.39 10.71
N GLN A 105 25.61 12.25 9.88
CA GLN A 105 25.55 11.55 8.60
C GLN A 105 26.26 10.20 8.71
N ARG A 106 25.81 9.21 7.92
CA ARG A 106 26.38 7.88 7.78
C ARG A 106 26.59 7.59 6.30
N THR A 107 27.72 6.98 5.97
CA THR A 107 28.00 6.52 4.61
C THR A 107 27.33 5.16 4.39
N LYS A 108 26.35 5.09 3.50
CA LYS A 108 25.76 3.84 3.01
C LYS A 108 26.42 3.50 1.67
N VAL A 109 26.91 2.28 1.53
CA VAL A 109 27.48 1.78 0.26
C VAL A 109 26.40 1.00 -0.47
N ASN A 110 26.16 1.30 -1.74
CA ASN A 110 25.26 0.50 -2.55
C ASN A 110 25.91 -0.88 -2.82
N PRO A 111 25.30 -2.01 -2.42
CA PRO A 111 25.89 -3.33 -2.62
C PRO A 111 26.01 -3.74 -4.10
N ARG A 112 25.21 -3.15 -5.01
CA ARG A 112 25.27 -3.44 -6.46
C ARG A 112 26.27 -2.54 -7.21
N THR A 113 26.35 -1.25 -6.88
CA THR A 113 27.17 -0.28 -7.63
C THR A 113 28.47 0.11 -6.93
N GLY A 114 28.63 -0.17 -5.64
CA GLY A 114 29.79 0.23 -4.85
C GLY A 114 29.81 1.71 -4.45
N ASP A 115 28.79 2.49 -4.83
CA ASP A 115 28.76 3.94 -4.58
C ASP A 115 28.60 4.27 -3.11
N ARG A 116 29.41 5.23 -2.64
CA ARG A 116 29.39 5.76 -1.28
C ARG A 116 28.41 6.92 -1.18
N ARG A 117 27.30 6.72 -0.47
CA ARG A 117 26.24 7.73 -0.27
C ARG A 117 26.27 8.27 1.15
N GLN A 118 26.36 9.58 1.32
CA GLN A 118 26.16 10.23 2.62
C GLN A 118 24.65 10.35 2.89
N GLN A 119 24.15 9.66 3.91
CA GLN A 119 22.75 9.69 4.32
C GLN A 119 22.63 10.18 5.76
N LEU A 120 21.54 10.88 6.08
CA LEU A 120 21.20 11.17 7.48
C LEU A 120 21.14 9.86 8.28
N ALA A 121 21.80 9.82 9.43
CA ALA A 121 21.74 8.65 10.31
C ALA A 121 20.30 8.44 10.78
N LYS A 122 19.72 7.28 10.49
CA LYS A 122 18.39 6.87 10.94
C LYS A 122 18.51 5.69 11.89
N VAL A 123 17.44 5.38 12.59
CA VAL A 123 17.34 4.14 13.36
C VAL A 123 17.19 3.00 12.34
N PRO A 124 18.14 2.04 12.25
CA PRO A 124 18.02 0.92 11.32
C PRO A 124 16.81 0.05 11.68
N ASP A 125 16.07 -0.43 10.68
CA ASP A 125 14.86 -1.24 10.89
C ASP A 125 15.14 -2.58 11.60
N ASP A 126 16.34 -3.12 11.41
CA ASP A 126 16.83 -4.36 12.03
C ASP A 126 17.37 -4.16 13.46
N SER A 127 17.51 -2.90 13.91
CA SER A 127 18.09 -2.59 15.22
C SER A 127 17.18 -2.97 16.40
N TRP A 128 17.79 -3.20 17.58
CA TRP A 128 17.05 -3.44 18.82
C TRP A 128 16.05 -2.32 19.13
N LEU A 129 16.45 -1.07 18.87
CA LEU A 129 15.61 0.11 19.10
C LEU A 129 14.37 0.10 18.20
N ALA A 130 14.51 -0.19 16.91
CA ALA A 130 13.37 -0.27 15.98
C ALA A 130 12.35 -1.35 16.36
N ARG A 131 12.81 -2.45 16.97
CA ARG A 131 11.95 -3.56 17.40
C ARG A 131 11.29 -3.34 18.76
N HIS A 132 11.95 -2.63 19.68
CA HIS A 132 11.53 -2.52 21.09
C HIS A 132 11.17 -1.10 21.55
N TYR A 133 11.10 -0.11 20.65
CA TYR A 133 10.82 1.28 21.02
C TYR A 133 9.52 1.45 21.81
N SER A 134 8.49 0.67 21.50
CA SER A 134 7.22 0.63 22.25
C SER A 134 7.42 0.36 23.73
N HIS A 135 8.21 -0.65 24.07
CA HIS A 135 8.52 -1.03 25.44
C HIS A 135 9.45 -0.01 26.10
N LEU A 136 10.41 0.55 25.35
CA LEU A 136 11.29 1.61 25.84
C LEU A 136 10.49 2.87 26.23
N GLN A 137 9.60 3.33 25.35
CA GLN A 137 8.74 4.49 25.59
C GLN A 137 7.80 4.27 26.77
N PHE A 138 7.18 3.09 26.85
CA PHE A 138 6.32 2.75 27.97
C PHE A 138 7.11 2.64 29.29
N GLY A 139 8.30 2.03 29.26
CA GLY A 139 9.19 1.96 30.42
C GLY A 139 9.62 3.34 30.89
N TRP A 140 9.95 4.24 29.97
CA TRP A 140 10.30 5.62 30.29
C TRP A 140 9.11 6.41 30.86
N LEU A 141 7.90 6.19 30.34
CA LEU A 141 6.66 6.71 30.92
C LEU A 141 6.45 6.18 32.35
N PHE A 142 6.61 4.87 32.56
CA PHE A 142 6.47 4.22 33.86
C PHE A 142 7.45 4.78 34.89
N VAL A 143 8.74 4.84 34.54
CA VAL A 143 9.79 5.42 35.39
C VAL A 143 9.51 6.90 35.65
N GLY A 144 9.07 7.65 34.63
CA GLY A 144 8.67 9.05 34.77
C GLY A 144 7.52 9.25 35.75
N LEU A 145 6.50 8.38 35.75
CA LEU A 145 5.38 8.44 36.70
C LEU A 145 5.78 8.01 38.12
N CYS A 146 6.65 7.00 38.25
CA CYS A 146 7.24 6.65 39.55
C CYS A 146 8.04 7.83 40.10
N GLY A 147 8.92 8.40 39.28
CA GLY A 147 9.72 9.56 39.62
C GLY A 147 8.87 10.79 39.93
N ARG A 148 7.71 10.95 39.27
CA ARG A 148 6.75 12.01 39.58
C ARG A 148 6.25 11.91 41.02
N ILE A 149 5.81 10.72 41.44
CA ILE A 149 5.31 10.49 42.80
C ILE A 149 6.43 10.58 43.84
N LEU A 150 7.66 10.18 43.50
CA LEU A 150 8.78 10.10 44.44
C LEU A 150 9.59 11.40 44.56
N PHE A 151 9.80 12.10 43.46
CA PHE A 151 10.79 13.18 43.36
C PHE A 151 10.24 14.49 42.76
N PHE A 152 9.42 14.44 41.70
CA PHE A 152 9.16 15.64 40.87
C PHE A 152 7.93 16.48 41.26
N ASN A 153 6.99 15.94 42.04
CA ASN A 153 5.70 16.61 42.25
C ASN A 153 5.81 17.94 43.02
N ALA A 154 6.66 18.00 44.05
CA ALA A 154 6.76 19.17 44.92
C ALA A 154 8.18 19.78 44.99
N ASP A 155 9.23 19.03 44.66
CA ASP A 155 10.57 19.60 44.56
C ASP A 155 10.77 20.31 43.21
N ARG A 156 10.72 21.65 43.26
CA ARG A 156 10.86 22.52 42.09
C ARG A 156 12.20 22.35 41.36
N LEU A 157 13.29 22.13 42.10
CA LEU A 157 14.64 22.07 41.51
C LEU A 157 14.85 20.73 40.81
N VAL A 158 14.37 19.65 41.42
CA VAL A 158 14.44 18.32 40.80
C VAL A 158 13.56 18.28 39.54
N LEU A 159 12.36 18.88 39.58
CA LEU A 159 11.51 18.99 38.40
C LEU A 159 12.17 19.81 37.28
N ALA A 160 12.78 20.95 37.62
CA ALA A 160 13.49 21.78 36.64
C ALA A 160 14.67 21.01 36.00
N GLY A 161 15.48 20.32 36.82
CA GLY A 161 16.56 19.47 36.35
C GLY A 161 16.08 18.36 35.41
N TRP A 162 14.97 17.70 35.75
CA TRP A 162 14.36 16.66 34.91
C TRP A 162 13.85 17.21 33.56
N MET A 163 13.22 18.39 33.55
CA MET A 163 12.77 19.03 32.30
C MET A 163 13.97 19.42 31.41
N LEU A 164 15.01 20.03 31.99
CA LEU A 164 16.22 20.41 31.26
C LEU A 164 16.95 19.18 30.72
N PHE A 165 17.05 18.10 31.50
CA PHE A 165 17.58 16.81 31.04
C PHE A 165 16.78 16.27 29.86
N THR A 166 15.45 16.30 29.93
CA THR A 166 14.57 15.84 28.83
C THR A 166 14.75 16.69 27.57
N ILE A 167 14.92 18.00 27.69
CA ILE A 167 15.24 18.89 26.56
C ILE A 167 16.59 18.53 25.96
N ALA A 168 17.63 18.39 26.78
CA ALA A 168 18.96 18.03 26.34
C ALA A 168 18.95 16.67 25.61
N ALA A 169 18.25 15.67 26.15
CA ALA A 169 18.08 14.36 25.53
C ALA A 169 17.36 14.45 24.18
N ALA A 170 16.28 15.24 24.10
CA ALA A 170 15.54 15.45 22.84
C ALA A 170 16.40 16.10 21.75
N ILE A 171 17.21 17.10 22.10
CA ILE A 171 18.18 17.74 21.19
C ILE A 171 19.27 16.75 20.78
N SER A 172 19.79 15.97 21.73
CA SER A 172 20.83 14.96 21.48
C SER A 172 20.35 13.88 20.51
N VAL A 173 19.12 13.40 20.68
CA VAL A 173 18.50 12.45 19.74
C VAL A 173 18.27 13.07 18.37
N GLY A 174 17.85 14.34 18.29
CA GLY A 174 17.71 15.06 17.01
C GLY A 174 19.02 15.31 16.27
N TRP A 175 20.16 15.31 17.00
CA TRP A 175 21.50 15.35 16.44
C TRP A 175 21.95 13.96 15.96
N LEU A 176 21.70 12.92 16.77
CA LEU A 176 22.08 11.53 16.48
C LEU A 176 21.29 10.91 15.32
N TYR A 177 19.99 11.21 15.24
CA TYR A 177 19.06 10.59 14.29
C TYR A 177 18.23 11.65 13.54
N GLY A 178 18.05 11.44 12.24
CA GLY A 178 17.28 12.32 11.37
C GLY A 178 15.77 12.30 11.63
N GLY A 179 15.08 13.34 11.16
CA GLY A 179 13.62 13.45 11.25
C GLY A 179 13.11 13.72 12.66
N LYS A 180 11.97 13.11 13.03
CA LYS A 180 11.34 13.24 14.35
C LYS A 180 11.64 12.03 15.24
N ALA A 181 12.87 11.54 15.23
CA ALA A 181 13.25 10.29 15.92
C ALA A 181 12.96 10.32 17.43
N TRP A 182 13.20 11.44 18.13
CA TRP A 182 12.83 11.60 19.55
C TRP A 182 11.36 11.26 19.79
N CYS A 183 10.51 11.90 19.00
CA CYS A 183 9.07 11.78 19.05
C CYS A 183 8.58 10.36 18.75
N GLN A 184 9.26 9.63 17.86
CA GLN A 184 8.85 8.32 17.37
C GLN A 184 9.44 7.14 18.15
N TYR A 185 10.65 7.26 18.72
CA TYR A 185 11.35 6.14 19.36
C TYR A 185 11.60 6.31 20.87
N PHE A 186 11.61 7.53 21.40
CA PHE A 186 12.08 7.79 22.77
C PHE A 186 11.09 8.52 23.67
N CYS A 187 10.19 9.32 23.09
CA CYS A 187 9.32 10.21 23.86
C CYS A 187 8.39 9.43 24.81
N PRO A 188 8.39 9.73 26.13
CA PRO A 188 7.51 9.05 27.10
C PRO A 188 6.02 9.38 26.89
N MET A 189 5.72 10.47 26.17
CA MET A 189 4.35 10.85 25.84
C MET A 189 3.81 10.08 24.62
N ALA A 190 4.66 9.35 23.88
CA ALA A 190 4.23 8.62 22.68
C ALA A 190 3.19 7.52 22.97
N PRO A 191 3.28 6.71 24.05
CA PRO A 191 2.22 5.77 24.41
C PRO A 191 0.91 6.47 24.76
N VAL A 192 0.97 7.61 25.45
CA VAL A 192 -0.21 8.44 25.79
C VAL A 192 -0.86 8.99 24.52
N GLN A 193 -0.05 9.51 23.60
CA GLN A 193 -0.49 9.96 22.29
C GLN A 193 -1.13 8.81 21.50
N SER A 194 -0.50 7.63 21.49
CA SER A 194 -1.03 6.43 20.84
C SER A 194 -2.43 6.08 21.36
N VAL A 195 -2.63 6.08 22.68
CA VAL A 195 -3.93 5.74 23.30
C VAL A 195 -5.02 6.76 22.97
N TYR A 196 -4.74 8.06 23.10
CA TYR A 196 -5.79 9.10 22.99
C TYR A 196 -6.00 9.65 21.58
N SER A 197 -5.04 9.52 20.67
CA SER A 197 -5.12 10.15 19.34
C SER A 197 -5.37 9.18 18.17
N THR A 198 -5.42 7.87 18.43
CA THR A 198 -5.66 6.86 17.38
C THR A 198 -6.95 6.06 17.65
N PRO A 199 -7.77 5.75 16.62
CA PRO A 199 -7.48 5.84 15.17
C PRO A 199 -7.43 7.26 14.58
N ALA A 200 -8.18 8.21 15.14
CA ALA A 200 -8.12 9.62 14.78
C ALA A 200 -8.57 10.51 15.95
N GLY A 201 -8.16 11.78 15.95
CA GLY A 201 -8.75 12.80 16.83
C GLY A 201 -10.16 13.18 16.36
N LEU A 202 -11.00 13.68 17.26
CA LEU A 202 -12.38 14.04 16.96
C LEU A 202 -12.50 15.06 15.81
N LEU A 203 -11.62 16.06 15.81
CA LEU A 203 -11.48 17.14 14.83
C LEU A 203 -10.19 17.01 14.01
N GLY A 204 -9.57 15.82 13.99
CA GLY A 204 -8.34 15.55 13.24
C GLY A 204 -8.59 15.45 11.73
N SER A 205 -7.62 15.88 10.92
CA SER A 205 -7.69 15.70 9.47
C SER A 205 -7.47 14.24 9.05
N LYS A 206 -8.11 13.84 7.94
CA LYS A 206 -7.93 12.51 7.32
C LYS A 206 -6.83 12.59 6.26
N ALA A 207 -5.69 11.92 6.50
CA ALA A 207 -4.53 12.00 5.62
C ALA A 207 -4.81 11.47 4.20
N HIS A 208 -5.47 10.31 4.11
CA HIS A 208 -5.81 9.63 2.84
C HIS A 208 -6.86 10.34 1.99
N LEU A 209 -7.55 11.35 2.53
CA LEU A 209 -8.46 12.22 1.77
C LEU A 209 -7.82 13.55 1.36
N SER A 210 -6.64 13.89 1.89
CA SER A 210 -5.97 15.16 1.61
C SER A 210 -5.42 15.21 0.20
N GLU A 211 -5.85 16.17 -0.61
CA GLU A 211 -5.30 16.48 -1.93
C GLU A 211 -3.85 16.97 -1.88
N LYS A 212 -3.45 17.53 -0.74
CA LYS A 212 -2.08 18.01 -0.54
C LYS A 212 -1.16 16.85 -0.20
N PRO A 213 0.06 16.79 -0.78
CA PRO A 213 1.05 15.77 -0.47
C PRO A 213 1.59 15.88 0.95
N ILE A 214 1.47 17.06 1.58
CA ILE A 214 1.83 17.28 2.97
C ILE A 214 0.59 17.09 3.84
N THR A 215 0.52 15.95 4.50
CA THR A 215 -0.60 15.57 5.37
C THR A 215 -0.29 15.82 6.86
N GLN A 216 -1.34 15.87 7.69
CA GLN A 216 -1.30 15.85 9.15
C GLN A 216 -0.09 16.60 9.76
N SER A 217 0.70 16.01 10.65
CA SER A 217 1.89 16.66 11.24
C SER A 217 3.19 16.34 10.50
N MET A 218 3.13 15.98 9.22
CA MET A 218 4.29 15.60 8.42
C MET A 218 5.39 16.67 8.47
N CYS A 219 6.64 16.21 8.55
CA CYS A 219 7.84 17.06 8.55
C CYS A 219 7.85 17.97 7.32
N ARG A 220 7.98 19.28 7.53
CA ARG A 220 7.92 20.29 6.48
C ARG A 220 8.84 21.48 6.77
N THR A 221 9.19 22.20 5.72
CA THR A 221 9.92 23.48 5.77
C THR A 221 9.07 24.56 5.11
N VAL A 222 9.13 25.78 5.66
CA VAL A 222 8.44 26.94 5.07
C VAL A 222 9.48 27.73 4.29
N LEU A 223 9.21 27.99 3.02
CA LEU A 223 10.07 28.75 2.12
C LEU A 223 9.84 30.26 2.30
N PRO A 224 10.75 31.14 1.80
CA PRO A 224 10.62 32.59 1.90
C PRO A 224 9.35 33.15 1.26
N ASP A 225 8.79 32.45 0.26
CA ASP A 225 7.53 32.78 -0.42
C ASP A 225 6.28 32.36 0.37
N GLY A 226 6.44 31.85 1.60
CA GLY A 226 5.36 31.44 2.49
C GLY A 226 4.80 30.04 2.22
N SER A 227 5.30 29.34 1.20
CA SER A 227 4.82 28.02 0.84
C SER A 227 5.47 26.89 1.64
N GLU A 228 4.74 25.79 1.82
CA GLU A 228 5.23 24.62 2.55
C GLU A 228 5.81 23.56 1.60
N GLN A 229 6.91 22.96 2.02
CA GLN A 229 7.58 21.88 1.31
C GLN A 229 7.79 20.67 2.22
N SER A 230 7.63 19.47 1.66
CA SER A 230 7.90 18.22 2.37
C SER A 230 9.36 18.18 2.78
N ALA A 231 9.60 17.90 4.05
CA ALA A 231 10.93 17.80 4.61
C ALA A 231 11.06 16.48 5.40
N CYS A 232 10.26 15.50 4.99
CA CYS A 232 10.18 14.16 5.55
C CYS A 232 11.36 13.32 5.07
N VAL A 233 12.04 12.69 6.02
CA VAL A 233 13.16 11.78 5.76
C VAL A 233 12.78 10.32 6.02
N ALA A 234 11.48 10.05 6.16
CA ALA A 234 10.93 8.71 6.46
C ALA A 234 11.67 8.00 7.61
N CYS A 235 11.82 8.68 8.75
CA CYS A 235 12.56 8.16 9.91
C CYS A 235 11.89 6.94 10.59
N GLN A 236 10.65 6.60 10.24
CA GLN A 236 9.89 5.45 10.71
C GLN A 236 8.84 5.11 9.64
N GLN A 237 8.53 3.82 9.45
CA GLN A 237 7.47 3.35 8.56
C GLN A 237 6.66 2.23 9.23
N PRO A 238 5.32 2.31 9.29
CA PRO A 238 4.48 3.48 9.01
C PRO A 238 4.68 4.60 10.06
N CYS A 239 4.56 5.87 9.65
CA CYS A 239 4.74 7.04 10.52
C CYS A 239 3.40 7.68 10.88
N ILE A 240 3.15 7.87 12.18
CA ILE A 240 1.93 8.55 12.68
C ILE A 240 1.80 9.99 12.16
N ASP A 241 2.90 10.70 11.87
CA ASP A 241 2.85 12.08 11.37
C ASP A 241 2.41 12.17 9.89
N ILE A 242 2.47 11.06 9.13
CA ILE A 242 2.02 11.00 7.72
C ILE A 242 0.56 10.59 7.68
N ASP A 243 0.26 9.45 8.30
CA ASP A 243 -1.09 8.90 8.38
C ASP A 243 -1.22 8.08 9.68
N ALA A 244 -1.83 8.70 10.68
CA ALA A 244 -2.08 8.05 11.97
C ALA A 244 -3.06 6.87 11.88
N GLU A 245 -4.01 6.92 10.94
CA GLU A 245 -5.01 5.86 10.79
C GLU A 245 -4.36 4.63 10.14
N ARG A 246 -3.54 4.82 9.09
CA ARG A 246 -2.72 3.74 8.52
C ARG A 246 -1.81 3.10 9.57
N MET A 247 -1.09 3.92 10.36
CA MET A 247 -0.23 3.41 11.44
C MET A 247 -1.02 2.56 12.45
N TYR A 248 -2.21 3.03 12.85
CA TYR A 248 -3.09 2.32 13.77
C TYR A 248 -3.52 0.95 13.22
N TRP A 249 -4.03 0.90 11.99
CA TRP A 249 -4.51 -0.36 11.39
C TRP A 249 -3.38 -1.36 11.16
N THR A 250 -2.20 -0.90 10.72
CA THR A 250 -1.03 -1.76 10.52
C THR A 250 -0.55 -2.37 11.85
N ARG A 251 -0.62 -1.63 12.96
CA ARG A 251 -0.15 -2.11 14.28
C ARG A 251 -1.23 -2.82 15.09
N LEU A 252 -2.50 -2.78 14.68
CA LEU A 252 -3.62 -3.36 15.43
C LEU A 252 -3.41 -4.85 15.75
N SER A 253 -2.82 -5.61 14.82
CA SER A 253 -2.54 -7.05 14.98
C SER A 253 -1.38 -7.36 15.94
N SER A 254 -0.51 -6.39 16.23
CA SER A 254 0.72 -6.59 17.02
C SER A 254 0.49 -6.75 18.53
N ARG A 255 1.37 -7.53 19.17
CA ARG A 255 1.29 -7.81 20.62
C ARG A 255 1.75 -6.61 21.45
N GLU A 256 2.73 -5.88 20.93
CA GLU A 256 3.34 -4.70 21.53
C GLU A 256 2.30 -3.58 21.65
N PHE A 257 1.52 -3.36 20.58
CA PHE A 257 0.47 -2.34 20.57
C PHE A 257 -0.69 -2.67 21.52
N SER A 258 -1.02 -3.96 21.65
CA SER A 258 -2.00 -4.44 22.64
C SER A 258 -1.48 -4.25 24.07
N PHE A 259 -0.20 -4.55 24.31
CA PHE A 259 0.44 -4.30 25.59
C PHE A 259 0.38 -2.81 25.97
N GLU A 260 0.82 -1.90 25.08
CA GLU A 260 0.82 -0.45 25.33
C GLU A 260 -0.54 0.04 25.85
N ARG A 261 -1.64 -0.34 25.18
CA ARG A 261 -2.99 0.13 25.51
C ARG A 261 -3.51 -0.43 26.83
N TYR A 262 -3.42 -1.75 27.03
CA TYR A 262 -3.91 -2.38 28.26
C TYR A 262 -3.06 -2.02 29.47
N ALA A 263 -1.73 -1.96 29.30
CA ALA A 263 -0.80 -1.55 30.34
C ALA A 263 -1.05 -0.10 30.75
N TYR A 264 -1.33 0.80 29.78
CA TYR A 264 -1.63 2.20 30.07
C TYR A 264 -2.91 2.38 30.90
N VAL A 265 -3.99 1.63 30.61
CA VAL A 265 -5.22 1.65 31.44
C VAL A 265 -4.90 1.31 32.89
N GLY A 266 -4.19 0.20 33.11
CA GLY A 266 -3.76 -0.21 34.45
C GLY A 266 -2.87 0.84 35.12
N LEU A 267 -1.90 1.38 34.39
CA LEU A 267 -0.97 2.39 34.89
C LEU A 267 -1.69 3.66 35.37
N VAL A 268 -2.70 4.15 34.63
CA VAL A 268 -3.49 5.33 35.02
C VAL A 268 -4.30 5.05 36.29
N VAL A 269 -4.95 3.89 36.37
CA VAL A 269 -5.70 3.48 37.58
C VAL A 269 -4.78 3.39 38.79
N GLY A 270 -3.65 2.70 38.65
CA GLY A 270 -2.66 2.57 39.72
C GLY A 270 -2.07 3.91 40.15
N TYR A 271 -1.81 4.81 39.20
CA TYR A 271 -1.27 6.14 39.48
C TYR A 271 -2.20 6.97 40.39
N PHE A 272 -3.50 7.06 40.08
CA PHE A 272 -4.43 7.84 40.90
C PHE A 272 -4.78 7.13 42.21
N LEU A 273 -4.99 5.81 42.18
CA LEU A 273 -5.32 5.05 43.38
C LEU A 273 -4.18 5.04 44.40
N TYR A 274 -2.92 5.15 43.95
CA TYR A 274 -1.77 5.23 44.85
C TYR A 274 -1.89 6.38 45.86
N TYR A 275 -2.46 7.54 45.48
CA TYR A 275 -2.63 8.66 46.41
C TYR A 275 -3.56 8.31 47.58
N TYR A 276 -4.64 7.56 47.31
CA TYR A 276 -5.52 7.03 48.36
C TYR A 276 -4.80 5.96 49.19
N LEU A 277 -4.11 5.01 48.54
CA LEU A 277 -3.35 3.96 49.23
C LEU A 277 -2.22 4.51 50.09
N TYR A 278 -1.70 5.70 49.77
CA TYR A 278 -0.65 6.37 50.55
C TYR A 278 -1.23 7.14 51.73
N ALA A 279 -2.29 7.94 51.53
CA ALA A 279 -2.81 8.86 52.55
C ALA A 279 -3.94 8.28 53.41
N GLY A 280 -4.72 7.34 52.88
CA GLY A 280 -5.93 6.80 53.50
C GLY A 280 -7.20 7.63 53.26
N SER A 281 -7.11 8.75 52.54
CA SER A 281 -8.22 9.65 52.24
C SER A 281 -8.07 10.22 50.82
N TRP A 282 -9.20 10.60 50.20
CA TRP A 282 -9.18 11.32 48.92
C TRP A 282 -8.89 12.83 49.10
N ASP A 283 -9.06 13.35 50.30
CA ASP A 283 -8.79 14.75 50.65
C ASP A 283 -7.35 15.14 50.32
N TYR A 284 -6.39 14.23 50.52
CA TYR A 284 -4.99 14.45 50.14
C TYR A 284 -4.80 14.71 48.64
N TYR A 285 -5.52 13.99 47.78
CA TYR A 285 -5.41 14.17 46.34
C TYR A 285 -6.12 15.44 45.87
N PHE A 286 -7.38 15.62 46.31
CA PHE A 286 -8.24 16.71 45.86
C PHE A 286 -7.83 18.08 46.41
N SER A 287 -7.21 18.14 47.59
CA SER A 287 -6.62 19.38 48.11
C SER A 287 -5.43 19.87 47.29
N GLY A 288 -4.78 18.97 46.53
CA GLY A 288 -3.55 19.25 45.80
C GLY A 288 -2.29 19.31 46.68
N ALA A 289 -2.37 18.93 47.96
CA ALA A 289 -1.24 18.99 48.90
C ALA A 289 0.03 18.29 48.38
N TRP A 290 -0.15 17.20 47.62
CA TRP A 290 0.94 16.46 46.97
C TRP A 290 1.77 17.27 45.96
N LEU A 291 1.32 18.44 45.50
CA LEU A 291 2.04 19.35 44.58
C LEU A 291 2.96 20.34 45.29
N ARG A 292 2.87 20.43 46.61
CA ARG A 292 3.38 21.56 47.42
C ARG A 292 4.24 21.13 48.60
N GLN A 293 4.27 19.83 48.87
CA GLN A 293 4.98 19.22 49.97
C GLN A 293 6.51 19.31 49.80
N SER A 294 7.16 20.26 50.45
CA SER A 294 8.60 20.55 50.28
C SER A 294 9.54 19.47 50.85
N ASP A 295 9.07 18.59 51.74
CA ASP A 295 9.88 17.55 52.40
C ASP A 295 9.88 16.19 51.67
N GLN A 296 9.43 16.14 50.41
CA GLN A 296 9.20 14.91 49.64
C GLN A 296 10.40 13.94 49.62
N LEU A 297 11.64 14.45 49.51
CA LEU A 297 12.86 13.62 49.51
C LEU A 297 13.09 12.91 50.85
N SER A 298 12.72 13.54 51.96
CA SER A 298 12.85 12.95 53.31
C SER A 298 11.84 11.83 53.57
N LEU A 299 10.79 11.73 52.75
CA LEU A 299 9.70 10.76 52.87
C LEU A 299 9.94 9.47 52.08
N LEU A 300 11.03 9.37 51.30
CA LEU A 300 11.29 8.22 50.41
C LEU A 300 11.39 6.89 51.16
N LEU A 301 11.99 6.90 52.35
CA LEU A 301 12.17 5.71 53.20
C LEU A 301 11.04 5.51 54.21
N ARG A 302 10.12 6.48 54.34
CA ARG A 302 8.96 6.38 55.23
C ARG A 302 7.92 5.41 54.65
N PRO A 303 6.99 4.90 55.50
CA PRO A 303 5.88 4.05 55.07
C PRO A 303 5.13 4.65 53.88
N GLY A 304 5.07 3.89 52.79
CA GLY A 304 4.47 4.31 51.52
C GLY A 304 3.04 3.83 51.30
N LEU A 305 2.48 3.06 52.24
CA LEU A 305 1.13 2.48 52.17
C LEU A 305 0.43 2.63 53.53
N PHE A 306 -0.85 2.97 53.47
CA PHE A 306 -1.73 3.14 54.62
C PHE A 306 -3.05 2.42 54.33
N LEU A 307 -3.23 1.27 54.98
CA LEU A 307 -4.38 0.38 54.76
C LEU A 307 -5.03 0.05 56.10
N PHE A 308 -6.36 0.05 56.14
CA PHE A 308 -7.14 -0.30 57.35
C PHE A 308 -6.74 0.50 58.60
N GLY A 309 -6.37 1.77 58.43
CA GLY A 309 -5.94 2.65 59.53
C GLY A 309 -4.52 2.39 60.04
N GLN A 310 -3.74 1.54 59.37
CA GLN A 310 -2.35 1.22 59.75
C GLN A 310 -1.37 1.53 58.62
N SER A 311 -0.22 2.10 58.98
CA SER A 311 0.91 2.29 58.08
C SER A 311 1.68 0.99 57.89
N LEU A 312 1.78 0.51 56.66
CA LEU A 312 2.60 -0.66 56.33
C LEU A 312 4.05 -0.22 56.14
N ASN A 313 4.99 -0.93 56.76
CA ASN A 313 6.43 -0.66 56.72
C ASN A 313 7.08 -1.04 55.37
N VAL A 314 6.46 -0.65 54.26
CA VAL A 314 7.05 -0.72 52.92
C VAL A 314 7.48 0.71 52.56
N PRO A 315 8.78 0.97 52.36
CA PRO A 315 9.26 2.29 51.97
C PRO A 315 8.55 2.82 50.72
N ARG A 316 8.26 4.12 50.68
CA ARG A 316 7.65 4.79 49.52
C ARG A 316 8.38 4.48 48.20
N LEU A 317 9.71 4.45 48.24
CA LEU A 317 10.58 4.09 47.10
C LEU A 317 10.22 2.73 46.47
N VAL A 318 9.77 1.77 47.27
CA VAL A 318 9.40 0.41 46.84
C VAL A 318 7.90 0.31 46.60
N ALA A 319 7.08 0.94 47.46
CA ALA A 319 5.62 0.91 47.37
C ALA A 319 5.10 1.48 46.04
N VAL A 320 5.66 2.60 45.56
CA VAL A 320 5.25 3.24 44.31
C VAL A 320 5.39 2.31 43.10
N PRO A 321 6.59 1.80 42.74
CA PRO A 321 6.74 0.92 41.59
C PRO A 321 5.98 -0.40 41.75
N LEU A 322 5.83 -0.92 42.97
CA LEU A 322 5.03 -2.13 43.23
C LEU A 322 3.55 -1.92 42.88
N VAL A 323 2.93 -0.85 43.38
CA VAL A 323 1.52 -0.57 43.11
C VAL A 323 1.31 -0.29 41.63
N LEU A 324 2.10 0.61 41.03
CA LEU A 324 1.98 0.95 39.61
C LEU A 324 2.23 -0.29 38.74
N GLY A 325 3.22 -1.12 39.07
CA GLY A 325 3.53 -2.37 38.37
C GLY A 325 2.41 -3.39 38.48
N PHE A 326 1.83 -3.57 39.66
CA PHE A 326 0.71 -4.47 39.90
C PHE A 326 -0.53 -4.08 39.07
N PHE A 327 -0.91 -2.81 39.11
CA PHE A 327 -2.06 -2.33 38.31
C PHE A 327 -1.79 -2.38 36.80
N THR A 328 -0.56 -2.09 36.37
CA THR A 328 -0.14 -2.25 34.97
C THR A 328 -0.28 -3.71 34.52
N TRP A 329 0.23 -4.65 35.32
CA TRP A 329 0.10 -6.09 35.07
C TRP A 329 -1.38 -6.53 35.03
N LEU A 330 -2.19 -6.05 35.99
CA LEU A 330 -3.61 -6.35 36.06
C LEU A 330 -4.34 -5.84 34.82
N GLY A 331 -4.06 -4.63 34.37
CA GLY A 331 -4.61 -4.05 33.14
C GLY A 331 -4.33 -4.92 31.92
N VAL A 332 -3.09 -5.40 31.75
CA VAL A 332 -2.73 -6.33 30.67
C VAL A 332 -3.46 -7.68 30.79
N ARG A 333 -3.59 -8.22 32.01
CA ARG A 333 -4.28 -9.49 32.25
C ARG A 333 -5.76 -9.41 31.95
N VAL A 334 -6.42 -8.34 32.37
CA VAL A 334 -7.85 -8.08 32.12
C VAL A 334 -8.09 -7.81 30.65
N GLY A 335 -7.30 -6.94 30.01
CA GLY A 335 -7.44 -6.65 28.58
C GLY A 335 -7.32 -7.90 27.70
N ARG A 336 -6.32 -8.75 27.97
CA ARG A 336 -6.16 -10.05 27.28
C ARG A 336 -7.28 -11.04 27.58
N TRP A 337 -7.86 -11.01 28.77
CA TRP A 337 -9.00 -11.86 29.13
C TRP A 337 -10.26 -11.44 28.36
N ILE A 338 -10.54 -10.14 28.27
CA ILE A 338 -11.65 -9.59 27.48
C ILE A 338 -11.47 -9.94 26.00
N GLU A 339 -10.26 -9.80 25.46
CA GLU A 339 -9.97 -10.12 24.06
C GLU A 339 -10.22 -11.61 23.72
N ARG A 340 -9.92 -12.52 24.65
CA ARG A 340 -10.19 -13.96 24.48
C ARG A 340 -11.67 -14.32 24.52
N SER A 341 -12.52 -13.46 25.10
CA SER A 341 -13.97 -13.74 25.17
C SER A 341 -14.66 -13.71 23.80
N GLY A 342 -14.01 -13.14 22.77
CA GLY A 342 -14.53 -13.08 21.40
C GLY A 342 -15.74 -12.16 21.22
N ARG A 343 -16.25 -11.51 22.28
CA ARG A 343 -17.47 -10.67 22.22
C ARG A 343 -17.30 -9.40 21.38
N PHE A 344 -16.10 -8.86 21.33
CA PHE A 344 -15.77 -7.62 20.62
C PHE A 344 -14.47 -7.80 19.84
N GLY A 345 -14.38 -7.14 18.68
CA GLY A 345 -13.12 -7.05 17.94
C GLY A 345 -12.08 -6.22 18.70
N ARG A 346 -10.79 -6.48 18.48
CA ARG A 346 -9.68 -5.77 19.17
C ARG A 346 -9.79 -4.24 19.03
N HIS A 347 -10.23 -3.75 17.87
CA HIS A 347 -10.51 -2.33 17.64
C HIS A 347 -11.52 -1.76 18.64
N GLN A 348 -12.67 -2.41 18.80
CA GLN A 348 -13.74 -1.98 19.72
C GLN A 348 -13.27 -1.99 21.18
N ILE A 349 -12.51 -3.02 21.58
CA ILE A 349 -11.90 -3.08 22.92
C ILE A 349 -10.97 -1.89 23.14
N PHE A 350 -10.14 -1.54 22.15
CA PHE A 350 -9.21 -0.42 22.23
C PHE A 350 -9.93 0.93 22.33
N VAL A 351 -10.98 1.15 21.53
CA VAL A 351 -11.78 2.38 21.58
C VAL A 351 -12.49 2.49 22.94
N LEU A 352 -13.08 1.40 23.43
CA LEU A 352 -13.71 1.36 24.75
C LEU A 352 -12.70 1.62 25.87
N ALA A 353 -11.52 1.00 25.81
CA ALA A 353 -10.44 1.23 26.76
C ALA A 353 -9.98 2.70 26.78
N THR A 354 -9.81 3.34 25.62
CA THR A 354 -9.50 4.76 25.51
C THR A 354 -10.61 5.62 26.12
N PHE A 355 -11.88 5.34 25.83
CA PHE A 355 -13.02 6.04 26.41
C PHE A 355 -13.04 5.95 27.95
N LEU A 356 -12.88 4.74 28.49
CA LEU A 356 -12.90 4.51 29.95
C LEU A 356 -11.72 5.19 30.64
N VAL A 357 -10.50 5.04 30.11
CA VAL A 357 -9.31 5.62 30.73
C VAL A 357 -9.30 7.14 30.61
N PHE A 358 -9.84 7.71 29.53
CA PHE A 358 -9.98 9.17 29.38
C PHE A 358 -10.91 9.76 30.45
N ASN A 359 -12.10 9.19 30.62
CA ASN A 359 -13.05 9.65 31.63
C ASN A 359 -12.50 9.44 33.05
N PHE A 360 -11.88 8.29 33.32
CA PHE A 360 -11.23 8.03 34.60
C PHE A 360 -10.10 9.03 34.87
N PHE A 361 -9.30 9.39 33.86
CA PHE A 361 -8.25 10.39 33.99
C PHE A 361 -8.81 11.75 34.39
N PHE A 362 -9.87 12.24 33.74
CA PHE A 362 -10.49 13.54 34.06
C PHE A 362 -11.40 13.52 35.31
N LEU A 363 -11.67 12.34 35.89
CA LEU A 363 -12.25 12.25 37.22
C LEU A 363 -11.29 12.84 38.28
N PHE A 364 -9.99 12.70 38.08
CA PHE A 364 -8.96 13.14 39.03
C PHE A 364 -8.12 14.33 38.53
N SER A 365 -7.72 14.28 37.26
CA SER A 365 -6.78 15.24 36.68
C SER A 365 -7.34 16.66 36.63
N GLY A 366 -6.57 17.64 37.10
CA GLY A 366 -6.96 19.05 37.16
C GLY A 366 -7.97 19.39 38.27
N ARG A 367 -8.47 18.41 39.03
CA ARG A 367 -9.46 18.62 40.11
C ARG A 367 -9.02 19.61 41.19
N PRO A 368 -7.75 19.61 41.66
CA PRO A 368 -7.33 20.60 42.66
C PRO A 368 -7.54 22.05 42.23
N LEU A 369 -7.48 22.35 40.92
CA LEU A 369 -7.77 23.68 40.39
C LEU A 369 -9.26 23.88 40.07
N LEU A 370 -9.92 22.84 39.54
CA LEU A 370 -11.36 22.91 39.22
C LEU A 370 -12.24 23.09 40.45
N LEU A 371 -11.86 22.49 41.59
CA LEU A 371 -12.59 22.61 42.86
C LEU A 371 -12.60 24.04 43.41
N LEU A 372 -11.69 24.91 42.96
CA LEU A 372 -11.65 26.33 43.30
C LEU A 372 -12.67 27.15 42.50
N LEU A 373 -13.21 26.59 41.40
CA LEU A 373 -14.20 27.25 40.56
C LEU A 373 -15.62 27.00 41.10
N PRO A 374 -16.60 27.85 40.74
CA PRO A 374 -18.00 27.64 41.11
C PRO A 374 -18.52 26.26 40.68
N ALA A 375 -19.43 25.67 41.47
CA ALA A 375 -19.95 24.32 41.22
C ALA A 375 -20.52 24.12 39.81
N TRP A 376 -21.17 25.14 39.23
CA TRP A 376 -21.72 25.07 37.87
C TRP A 376 -20.63 24.91 36.80
N VAL A 377 -19.43 25.49 37.01
CA VAL A 377 -18.29 25.35 36.10
C VAL A 377 -17.74 23.93 36.17
N GLN A 378 -17.68 23.36 37.38
CA GLN A 378 -17.23 21.98 37.60
C GLN A 378 -18.16 21.00 36.89
N THR A 379 -19.47 21.14 37.08
CA THR A 379 -20.47 20.28 36.41
C THR A 379 -20.46 20.46 34.90
N LEU A 380 -20.27 21.70 34.40
CA LEU A 380 -20.16 21.96 32.97
C LEU A 380 -18.92 21.29 32.38
N PHE A 381 -17.77 21.39 33.06
CA PHE A 381 -16.53 20.75 32.63
C PHE A 381 -16.71 19.23 32.54
N ASP A 382 -17.31 18.61 33.56
CA ASP A 382 -17.56 17.17 33.59
C ASP A 382 -18.52 16.74 32.47
N ALA A 383 -19.60 17.48 32.26
CA ALA A 383 -20.53 17.24 31.17
C ALA A 383 -19.84 17.34 29.80
N VAL A 384 -18.97 18.35 29.60
CA VAL A 384 -18.21 18.53 28.34
C VAL A 384 -17.23 17.37 28.13
N VAL A 385 -16.49 16.95 29.15
CA VAL A 385 -15.54 15.82 29.06
C VAL A 385 -16.25 14.53 28.67
N VAL A 386 -17.39 14.23 29.31
CA VAL A 386 -18.19 13.04 28.99
C VAL A 386 -18.80 13.14 27.60
N ALA A 387 -19.33 14.30 27.22
CA ALA A 387 -19.92 14.51 25.89
C ALA A 387 -18.88 14.36 24.77
N VAL A 388 -17.71 14.98 24.92
CA VAL A 388 -16.61 14.91 23.95
C VAL A 388 -16.11 13.47 23.80
N SER A 389 -15.89 12.77 24.91
CA SER A 389 -15.40 11.38 24.86
C SER A 389 -16.45 10.42 24.31
N SER A 390 -17.74 10.63 24.59
CA SER A 390 -18.84 9.85 24.04
C SER A 390 -19.00 10.07 22.54
N LEU A 391 -18.87 11.31 22.07
CA LEU A 391 -18.90 11.63 20.64
C LEU A 391 -17.71 11.01 19.90
N TRP A 392 -16.52 11.05 20.52
CA TRP A 392 -15.33 10.37 19.99
C TRP A 392 -15.52 8.85 19.93
N LEU A 393 -16.10 8.23 20.97
CA LEU A 393 -16.44 6.81 21.01
C LEU A 393 -17.39 6.45 19.88
N TYR A 394 -18.50 7.18 19.73
CA TYR A 394 -19.48 6.96 18.67
C TYR A 394 -18.84 7.01 17.27
N ARG A 395 -18.07 8.06 16.98
CA ARG A 395 -17.41 8.22 15.67
C ARG A 395 -16.34 7.15 15.40
N SER A 396 -15.66 6.69 16.45
CA SER A 396 -14.58 5.71 16.32
C SER A 396 -15.09 4.27 16.29
N TRP A 397 -16.33 4.01 16.75
CA TRP A 397 -16.85 2.66 16.95
C TRP A 397 -17.00 1.84 15.67
N GLU A 398 -17.50 2.46 14.61
CA GLU A 398 -17.74 1.81 13.30
C GLU A 398 -16.54 1.91 12.35
N ARG A 399 -15.43 2.48 12.81
CA ARG A 399 -14.26 2.63 11.96
C ARG A 399 -13.61 1.26 11.70
N SER A 400 -13.18 1.01 10.47
CA SER A 400 -12.54 -0.24 10.08
C SER A 400 -11.39 0.00 9.12
N ALA A 401 -10.45 -0.96 9.06
CA ALA A 401 -9.35 -0.93 8.12
C ALA A 401 -9.85 -0.94 6.67
N ASP A 402 -10.88 -1.74 6.38
CA ASP A 402 -11.53 -1.83 5.06
C ASP A 402 -12.15 -0.48 4.64
N LEU A 403 -12.87 0.20 5.55
CA LEU A 403 -13.40 1.54 5.26
C LEU A 403 -12.30 2.56 4.96
N HIS A 404 -11.18 2.52 5.69
CA HIS A 404 -10.02 3.38 5.40
C HIS A 404 -9.41 3.09 4.03
N GLN A 405 -9.27 1.81 3.65
CA GLN A 405 -8.79 1.40 2.32
C GLN A 405 -9.72 1.88 1.20
N ARG A 406 -11.04 1.72 1.38
CA ARG A 406 -12.07 2.21 0.44
C ARG A 406 -12.00 3.73 0.25
N GLU A 407 -11.93 4.48 1.34
CA GLU A 407 -11.82 5.94 1.30
C GLU A 407 -10.55 6.40 0.56
N ASN A 408 -9.42 5.71 0.74
CA ASN A 408 -8.15 6.01 0.07
C ASN A 408 -8.21 5.71 -1.44
N LEU A 409 -8.73 4.54 -1.83
CA LEU A 409 -8.87 4.20 -3.25
C LEU A 409 -9.86 5.12 -3.97
N ALA A 410 -10.98 5.44 -3.34
CA ALA A 410 -11.96 6.34 -3.92
C ALA A 410 -11.42 7.75 -4.07
N SER A 411 -10.60 8.24 -3.13
CA SER A 411 -9.98 9.57 -3.26
C SER A 411 -8.99 9.63 -4.43
N ARG A 412 -8.19 8.58 -4.67
CA ARG A 412 -7.31 8.46 -5.84
C ARG A 412 -8.11 8.44 -7.13
N PHE A 413 -9.14 7.61 -7.17
CA PHE A 413 -10.01 7.48 -8.32
C PHE A 413 -10.71 8.80 -8.67
N ARG A 414 -11.22 9.51 -7.65
CA ARG A 414 -11.80 10.85 -7.81
C ARG A 414 -10.82 11.84 -8.46
N ARG A 415 -9.55 11.86 -8.02
CA ARG A 415 -8.53 12.74 -8.61
C ARG A 415 -8.25 12.42 -10.08
N GLN A 416 -8.31 11.15 -10.47
CA GLN A 416 -8.16 10.79 -11.88
C GLN A 416 -9.40 11.15 -12.70
N LEU A 417 -10.59 11.01 -12.12
CA LEU A 417 -11.83 11.47 -12.76
C LEU A 417 -11.83 12.99 -12.99
N GLU A 418 -11.33 13.78 -12.04
CA GLU A 418 -11.21 15.25 -12.20
C GLU A 418 -10.27 15.67 -13.35
N LYS A 419 -9.31 14.81 -13.73
CA LYS A 419 -8.42 15.07 -14.88
C LYS A 419 -9.09 14.78 -16.22
N LEU A 420 -10.12 13.94 -16.22
CA LEU A 420 -10.94 13.72 -17.40
C LEU A 420 -11.98 14.84 -17.43
N ASP A 421 -11.89 15.72 -18.43
CA ASP A 421 -12.81 16.85 -18.65
C ASP A 421 -14.23 16.36 -19.02
N LEU A 422 -14.88 15.68 -18.08
CA LEU A 422 -16.21 15.10 -18.20
C LEU A 422 -17.23 16.11 -17.65
N ASP A 423 -18.36 16.26 -18.34
CA ASP A 423 -19.46 17.11 -17.89
C ASP A 423 -20.26 16.43 -16.76
N VAL A 424 -19.65 16.37 -15.57
CA VAL A 424 -20.24 15.80 -14.35
C VAL A 424 -21.24 16.74 -13.67
N GLY A 425 -21.14 18.05 -13.90
CA GLY A 425 -21.94 19.06 -13.20
C GLY A 425 -23.45 18.87 -13.38
N ARG A 426 -23.87 18.36 -14.54
CA ARG A 426 -25.27 18.07 -14.87
C ARG A 426 -25.89 16.93 -14.05
N TYR A 427 -25.07 16.03 -13.49
CA TYR A 427 -25.52 14.83 -12.77
C TYR A 427 -25.41 14.95 -11.25
N LEU A 428 -24.85 16.04 -10.75
CA LEU A 428 -24.51 16.21 -9.33
C LEU A 428 -25.41 17.21 -8.61
N ASP A 429 -26.50 17.68 -9.23
CA ASP A 429 -27.46 18.64 -8.64
C ASP A 429 -26.78 19.84 -7.96
N GLY A 430 -25.69 20.36 -8.57
CA GLY A 430 -24.91 21.47 -8.04
C GLY A 430 -23.81 21.11 -7.02
N ARG A 431 -23.65 19.83 -6.65
CA ARG A 431 -22.51 19.33 -5.86
C ARG A 431 -21.26 19.18 -6.74
N GLN A 432 -20.08 19.31 -6.14
CA GLN A 432 -18.82 19.02 -6.83
C GLN A 432 -18.41 17.56 -6.63
N LEU A 433 -17.54 17.04 -7.50
CA LEU A 433 -16.92 15.72 -7.34
C LEU A 433 -16.30 15.56 -5.94
N ALA A 434 -15.71 16.64 -5.40
CA ALA A 434 -15.10 16.69 -4.09
C ALA A 434 -16.05 16.35 -2.91
N ASP A 435 -17.35 16.54 -3.10
CA ASP A 435 -18.38 16.34 -2.07
C ASP A 435 -18.95 14.91 -2.04
N LEU A 436 -18.55 14.06 -2.98
CA LEU A 436 -19.06 12.70 -3.11
C LEU A 436 -18.36 11.73 -2.14
N SER A 437 -19.15 10.87 -1.52
CA SER A 437 -18.68 9.75 -0.71
C SER A 437 -17.99 8.69 -1.59
N PRO A 438 -17.14 7.81 -1.01
CA PRO A 438 -16.45 6.77 -1.78
C PRO A 438 -17.38 5.92 -2.65
N HIS A 439 -18.57 5.60 -2.13
CA HIS A 439 -19.55 4.80 -2.86
C HIS A 439 -20.23 5.60 -3.97
N GLU A 440 -20.59 6.86 -3.72
CA GLU A 440 -21.16 7.76 -4.74
C GLU A 440 -20.18 7.97 -5.90
N VAL A 441 -18.87 8.06 -5.65
CA VAL A 441 -17.85 8.19 -6.72
C VAL A 441 -17.84 6.93 -7.62
N TYR A 442 -17.92 5.74 -7.03
CA TYR A 442 -17.96 4.50 -7.82
C TYR A 442 -19.27 4.33 -8.58
N VAL A 443 -20.41 4.68 -7.98
CA VAL A 443 -21.72 4.67 -8.66
C VAL A 443 -21.73 5.68 -9.82
N LEU A 444 -21.20 6.88 -9.60
CA LEU A 444 -21.08 7.89 -10.64
C LEU A 444 -20.27 7.37 -11.83
N ALA A 445 -19.16 6.66 -11.57
CA ALA A 445 -18.37 6.02 -12.61
C ALA A 445 -19.12 4.90 -13.36
N LYS A 446 -20.10 4.22 -12.75
CA LYS A 446 -20.95 3.25 -13.46
C LYS A 446 -21.99 3.92 -14.36
N VAL A 447 -22.49 5.10 -13.96
CA VAL A 447 -23.68 5.72 -14.55
C VAL A 447 -23.34 6.85 -15.54
N LEU A 448 -22.13 7.41 -15.48
CA LEU A 448 -21.69 8.54 -16.31
C LEU A 448 -21.78 8.26 -17.82
N PRO A 449 -22.66 8.96 -18.57
CA PRO A 449 -22.66 8.86 -20.03
C PRO A 449 -21.38 9.49 -20.59
N GLY A 450 -20.69 8.75 -21.46
CA GLY A 450 -19.39 9.14 -22.02
C GLY A 450 -18.17 8.61 -21.26
N PHE A 451 -18.37 7.90 -20.15
CA PHE A 451 -17.32 7.11 -19.48
C PHE A 451 -17.25 5.70 -20.10
N THR A 452 -16.65 5.64 -21.28
CA THR A 452 -16.48 4.40 -22.05
C THR A 452 -15.61 3.37 -21.31
N ARG A 453 -15.66 2.10 -21.74
CA ARG A 453 -14.81 1.02 -21.18
C ARG A 453 -13.32 1.38 -21.27
N GLU A 454 -12.89 2.03 -22.34
CA GLU A 454 -11.51 2.51 -22.52
C GLU A 454 -11.12 3.55 -21.47
N LYS A 455 -11.98 4.57 -21.23
CA LYS A 455 -11.73 5.57 -20.18
C LYS A 455 -11.69 4.93 -18.78
N ARG A 456 -12.53 3.92 -18.51
CA ARG A 456 -12.50 3.13 -17.27
C ARG A 456 -11.15 2.45 -17.08
N GLN A 457 -10.67 1.73 -18.09
CA GLN A 457 -9.39 1.04 -18.05
C GLN A 457 -8.23 2.04 -17.90
N GLN A 458 -8.28 3.18 -18.59
CA GLN A 458 -7.27 4.24 -18.48
C GLN A 458 -7.19 4.82 -17.06
N VAL A 459 -8.34 5.16 -16.47
CA VAL A 459 -8.36 5.67 -15.09
C VAL A 459 -7.87 4.61 -14.09
N TYR A 460 -8.34 3.38 -14.25
CA TYR A 460 -7.93 2.27 -13.39
C TYR A 460 -6.42 2.02 -13.47
N LYS A 461 -5.84 2.04 -14.68
CA LYS A 461 -4.39 1.94 -14.92
C LYS A 461 -3.61 3.01 -14.15
N GLU A 462 -4.06 4.25 -14.19
CA GLU A 462 -3.40 5.36 -13.49
C GLU A 462 -3.50 5.19 -11.97
N VAL A 463 -4.62 4.69 -11.45
CA VAL A 463 -4.77 4.37 -10.01
C VAL A 463 -3.87 3.21 -9.59
N VAL A 464 -3.78 2.14 -10.39
CA VAL A 464 -2.84 1.02 -10.17
C VAL A 464 -1.41 1.54 -10.12
N ARG A 465 -1.02 2.36 -11.10
CA ARG A 465 0.31 2.96 -11.17
C ARG A 465 0.61 3.82 -9.93
N GLU A 466 -0.31 4.66 -9.48
CA GLU A 466 -0.14 5.46 -8.26
C GLU A 466 -0.06 4.59 -7.00
N ALA A 467 -0.87 3.52 -6.91
CA ALA A 467 -0.84 2.59 -5.79
C ALA A 467 0.48 1.81 -5.69
N LEU A 468 1.06 1.41 -6.81
CA LEU A 468 2.39 0.79 -6.89
C LEU A 468 3.50 1.80 -6.57
N GLN A 469 3.42 3.01 -7.14
CA GLN A 469 4.39 4.09 -6.94
C GLN A 469 4.48 4.58 -5.49
N GLU A 470 3.43 4.44 -4.69
CA GLU A 470 3.43 4.84 -3.28
C GLU A 470 3.63 3.66 -2.32
N GLY A 471 3.88 2.46 -2.84
CA GLY A 471 4.02 1.23 -2.04
C GLY A 471 2.77 0.90 -1.21
N TYR A 472 1.59 1.30 -1.70
CA TYR A 472 0.31 0.93 -1.11
C TYR A 472 -0.11 -0.49 -1.55
N ALA A 473 0.14 -0.81 -2.81
CA ALA A 473 0.03 -2.14 -3.37
C ALA A 473 1.38 -2.56 -3.98
N ASN A 474 1.63 -3.86 -4.04
CA ASN A 474 2.73 -4.43 -4.80
C ASN A 474 2.17 -5.16 -6.01
N ALA A 475 3.02 -5.46 -7.00
CA ALA A 475 2.55 -6.16 -8.19
C ALA A 475 1.92 -7.52 -7.89
N SER A 476 2.33 -8.20 -6.81
CA SER A 476 1.76 -9.47 -6.35
C SER A 476 0.48 -9.32 -5.50
N SER A 477 0.34 -8.23 -4.73
CA SER A 477 -0.83 -8.00 -3.85
C SER A 477 -1.88 -7.07 -4.44
N SER A 478 -1.58 -6.42 -5.56
CA SER A 478 -2.45 -5.42 -6.19
C SER A 478 -3.83 -5.95 -6.56
N LEU A 479 -3.91 -7.21 -7.00
CA LEU A 479 -5.18 -7.86 -7.35
C LEU A 479 -6.11 -7.95 -6.13
N GLU A 480 -5.58 -8.33 -4.97
CA GLU A 480 -6.35 -8.43 -3.73
C GLU A 480 -6.69 -7.04 -3.16
N VAL A 481 -5.70 -6.15 -3.08
CA VAL A 481 -5.85 -4.80 -2.51
C VAL A 481 -6.85 -3.94 -3.32
N LEU A 482 -6.91 -4.11 -4.64
CA LEU A 482 -7.81 -3.37 -5.53
C LEU A 482 -9.10 -4.12 -5.85
N SER A 483 -9.29 -5.34 -5.34
CA SER A 483 -10.39 -6.24 -5.68
C SER A 483 -11.78 -5.59 -5.62
N GLN A 484 -12.05 -4.80 -4.58
CA GLN A 484 -13.33 -4.12 -4.43
C GLN A 484 -13.53 -3.03 -5.49
N MET A 485 -12.55 -2.15 -5.66
CA MET A 485 -12.62 -1.09 -6.68
C MET A 485 -12.75 -1.69 -8.08
N ARG A 486 -12.03 -2.78 -8.33
CA ARG A 486 -12.07 -3.55 -9.56
C ARG A 486 -13.50 -4.06 -9.85
N ARG A 487 -14.15 -4.69 -8.87
CA ARG A 487 -15.56 -5.14 -8.95
C ARG A 487 -16.55 -4.00 -9.15
N GLU A 488 -16.32 -2.86 -8.48
CA GLU A 488 -17.20 -1.69 -8.60
C GLU A 488 -17.02 -0.97 -9.95
N ILE A 489 -15.84 -0.97 -10.57
CA ILE A 489 -15.67 -0.34 -11.90
C ILE A 489 -16.01 -1.33 -13.03
N GLY A 490 -16.13 -2.62 -12.69
CA GLY A 490 -16.38 -3.70 -13.65
C GLY A 490 -15.13 -4.06 -14.45
N ILE A 491 -13.96 -4.04 -13.80
CA ILE A 491 -12.69 -4.48 -14.38
C ILE A 491 -12.52 -5.99 -14.07
N THR A 492 -12.07 -6.81 -15.01
CA THR A 492 -11.83 -8.25 -14.75
C THR A 492 -10.43 -8.50 -14.16
N ASP A 493 -10.17 -9.68 -13.59
CA ASP A 493 -8.81 -10.03 -13.10
C ASP A 493 -7.77 -10.03 -14.22
N GLU A 494 -8.22 -10.31 -15.43
CA GLU A 494 -7.40 -10.31 -16.63
C GLU A 494 -7.15 -8.91 -17.16
N GLU A 495 -8.17 -8.06 -17.24
CA GLU A 495 -7.97 -6.64 -17.55
C GLU A 495 -6.99 -6.02 -16.55
N HIS A 496 -7.08 -6.37 -15.26
CA HIS A 496 -6.09 -5.93 -14.26
C HIS A 496 -4.67 -6.44 -14.58
N SER A 497 -4.53 -7.71 -14.99
CA SER A 497 -3.23 -8.31 -15.34
C SER A 497 -2.63 -7.67 -16.60
N LEU A 498 -3.43 -7.46 -17.66
CA LEU A 498 -3.03 -6.75 -18.88
C LEU A 498 -2.64 -5.30 -18.59
N LEU A 499 -3.39 -4.62 -17.72
CA LEU A 499 -3.05 -3.25 -17.31
C LEU A 499 -1.77 -3.22 -16.48
N LEU A 500 -1.53 -4.18 -15.59
CA LEU A 500 -0.26 -4.33 -14.88
C LEU A 500 0.90 -4.57 -15.83
N GLU A 501 0.74 -5.43 -16.84
CA GLU A 501 1.74 -5.65 -17.88
C GLU A 501 2.04 -4.36 -18.63
N SER A 502 0.99 -3.61 -19.01
CA SER A 502 1.16 -2.30 -19.66
C SER A 502 1.92 -1.31 -18.77
N VAL A 503 1.65 -1.29 -17.46
CA VAL A 503 2.37 -0.46 -16.48
C VAL A 503 3.82 -0.93 -16.33
N GLY A 504 4.08 -2.24 -16.41
CA GLY A 504 5.42 -2.83 -16.38
C GLY A 504 6.26 -2.53 -17.61
N VAL A 505 5.64 -2.51 -18.78
CA VAL A 505 6.25 -2.09 -20.05
C VAL A 505 6.67 -0.62 -19.96
N GLU A 506 5.80 0.25 -19.45
CA GLU A 506 6.09 1.68 -19.29
C GLU A 506 7.07 2.01 -18.15
N ASN A 507 6.93 1.33 -17.01
CA ASN A 507 7.65 1.60 -15.77
C ASN A 507 8.03 0.27 -15.06
N PRO A 508 9.06 -0.44 -15.55
CA PRO A 508 9.50 -1.74 -15.04
C PRO A 508 9.86 -1.73 -13.55
N ASP A 509 10.46 -0.63 -13.08
CA ASP A 509 10.86 -0.44 -11.68
C ASP A 509 9.68 -0.59 -10.72
N LEU A 510 8.44 -0.42 -11.19
CA LEU A 510 7.23 -0.58 -10.36
C LEU A 510 6.83 -2.05 -10.16
N LEU A 511 7.28 -2.95 -11.04
CA LEU A 511 7.01 -4.38 -10.94
C LEU A 511 8.18 -5.17 -10.37
N ASP A 512 9.37 -4.57 -10.27
CA ASP A 512 10.57 -5.21 -9.72
C ASP A 512 10.38 -5.51 -8.21
N PRO A 513 10.34 -6.79 -7.79
CA PRO A 513 10.19 -7.18 -6.40
C PRO A 513 11.42 -6.86 -5.52
N ASP A 514 12.59 -6.67 -6.12
CA ASP A 514 13.86 -6.26 -5.50
C ASP A 514 14.11 -4.75 -5.63
N GLY A 515 13.55 -4.15 -6.69
CA GLY A 515 13.50 -2.72 -6.98
C GLY A 515 12.61 -1.93 -6.03
N ARG A 516 12.35 -2.48 -4.82
CA ARG A 516 11.69 -1.84 -3.69
C ARG A 516 12.37 -0.51 -3.41
N ARG A 517 11.94 0.54 -4.11
CA ARG A 517 12.16 1.91 -3.64
C ARG A 517 11.42 1.95 -2.32
N SER A 518 12.18 1.95 -1.24
CA SER A 518 11.60 2.13 0.08
C SER A 518 10.67 3.36 0.00
N LEU A 519 9.53 3.37 0.71
CA LEU A 519 8.66 4.56 0.78
C LEU A 519 9.49 5.82 1.13
N GLU A 520 10.59 5.61 1.85
CA GLU A 520 11.67 6.55 2.07
C GLU A 520 12.30 7.11 0.79
N ASP A 521 12.82 6.26 -0.11
CA ASP A 521 13.41 6.70 -1.38
C ASP A 521 12.39 7.42 -2.26
N GLN A 522 11.14 6.97 -2.27
CA GLN A 522 10.05 7.63 -3.00
C GLN A 522 9.76 9.04 -2.46
N ILE A 523 9.58 9.19 -1.14
CA ILE A 523 9.34 10.49 -0.49
C ILE A 523 10.52 11.43 -0.71
N ARG A 524 11.74 10.89 -0.65
CA ARG A 524 13.00 11.62 -0.81
C ARG A 524 13.19 12.14 -2.24
N LEU A 525 13.07 11.27 -3.24
CA LEU A 525 13.23 11.60 -4.66
C LEU A 525 12.10 12.52 -5.15
N SER A 526 10.84 12.23 -4.78
CA SER A 526 9.70 13.07 -5.16
C SER A 526 9.75 14.45 -4.49
N GLY A 527 10.16 14.50 -3.21
CA GLY A 527 10.41 15.74 -2.47
C GLY A 527 11.49 16.58 -3.14
N TYR A 528 12.64 15.98 -3.44
CA TYR A 528 13.74 16.63 -4.16
C TYR A 528 13.29 17.15 -5.53
N LYS A 529 12.70 16.30 -6.37
CA LYS A 529 12.19 16.65 -7.72
C LYS A 529 11.30 17.89 -7.68
N LYS A 530 10.26 17.90 -6.84
CA LYS A 530 9.34 19.06 -6.73
C LYS A 530 10.03 20.32 -6.25
N SER A 531 10.98 20.17 -5.33
CA SER A 531 11.74 21.32 -4.81
C SER A 531 12.70 21.90 -5.83
N LEU A 532 13.26 21.05 -6.70
CA LEU A 532 14.10 21.43 -7.83
C LEU A 532 13.28 22.07 -8.96
N GLU A 533 12.15 21.49 -9.37
CA GLU A 533 11.18 22.06 -10.33
C GLU A 533 10.85 23.51 -9.99
N ARG A 534 10.55 23.73 -8.71
CA ARG A 534 10.17 25.05 -8.23
C ARG A 534 11.32 26.03 -8.19
N LEU A 535 12.52 25.59 -7.83
CA LEU A 535 13.71 26.42 -7.93
C LEU A 535 14.00 26.82 -9.38
N MET A 536 13.81 25.90 -10.32
CA MET A 536 13.97 26.18 -11.75
C MET A 536 12.89 27.15 -12.27
N LEU A 537 11.65 27.04 -11.79
CA LEU A 537 10.55 27.97 -12.08
C LEU A 537 10.79 29.38 -11.52
N LEU A 538 11.32 29.49 -10.30
CA LEU A 538 11.57 30.78 -9.64
C LEU A 538 12.83 31.51 -10.15
N LYS A 539 13.83 30.80 -10.71
CA LYS A 539 15.14 31.37 -11.10
C LYS A 539 15.49 31.30 -12.60
N SER A 540 14.51 31.24 -13.51
CA SER A 540 14.72 31.26 -14.97
C SER A 540 15.96 30.48 -15.45
N ARG A 541 15.97 29.15 -15.25
CA ARG A 541 16.98 28.19 -15.73
C ARG A 541 18.39 28.21 -15.10
N GLN A 542 18.74 29.11 -14.19
CA GLN A 542 20.03 29.03 -13.45
C GLN A 542 19.82 29.12 -11.94
N ALA A 543 19.71 27.95 -11.30
CA ALA A 543 19.72 27.86 -9.84
C ALA A 543 21.17 27.88 -9.31
N ASP A 544 21.40 28.58 -8.19
CA ASP A 544 22.71 28.66 -7.56
C ASP A 544 23.24 27.26 -7.19
N PRO A 545 24.49 26.90 -7.59
CA PRO A 545 25.07 25.60 -7.28
C PRO A 545 25.11 25.28 -5.78
N GLU A 546 25.23 26.30 -4.94
CA GLU A 546 25.24 26.16 -3.48
C GLU A 546 23.86 25.80 -2.93
N VAL A 547 22.79 26.34 -3.52
CA VAL A 547 21.40 26.02 -3.15
C VAL A 547 21.06 24.59 -3.56
N ILE A 548 21.47 24.17 -4.77
CA ILE A 548 21.30 22.79 -5.24
C ILE A 548 22.07 21.82 -4.34
N ARG A 549 23.33 22.15 -3.98
CA ARG A 549 24.14 21.33 -3.06
C ARG A 549 23.50 21.22 -1.67
N ASN A 550 22.92 22.29 -1.16
CA ASN A 550 22.17 22.27 0.10
C ASN A 550 20.91 21.41 0.01
N LEU A 551 20.14 21.49 -1.08
CA LEU A 551 19.01 20.59 -1.32
C LEU A 551 19.46 19.13 -1.41
N ARG A 552 20.54 18.85 -2.14
CA ARG A 552 21.10 17.51 -2.28
C ARG A 552 21.47 16.91 -0.93
N SER A 553 22.10 17.70 -0.06
CA SER A 553 22.41 17.32 1.32
C SER A 553 21.15 17.08 2.14
N GLN A 554 20.16 17.98 2.05
CA GLN A 554 18.91 17.91 2.80
C GLN A 554 18.09 16.65 2.47
N TYR A 555 17.98 16.30 1.20
CA TYR A 555 17.30 15.08 0.74
C TYR A 555 18.27 13.90 0.61
N SER A 556 19.54 14.02 0.98
CA SER A 556 20.53 12.93 0.85
C SER A 556 20.54 12.25 -0.53
N ILE A 557 20.49 13.03 -1.62
CA ILE A 557 20.46 12.57 -3.01
C ILE A 557 21.88 12.24 -3.49
N SER A 558 22.09 11.07 -4.12
CA SER A 558 23.38 10.75 -4.75
C SER A 558 23.56 11.54 -6.06
N PRO A 559 24.80 11.74 -6.53
CA PRO A 559 25.03 12.37 -7.84
C PRO A 559 24.24 11.68 -8.97
N ASP A 560 24.14 10.35 -8.96
CA ASP A 560 23.40 9.60 -9.99
C ASP A 560 21.88 9.78 -9.90
N GLU A 561 21.35 9.88 -8.67
CA GLU A 561 19.93 10.16 -8.44
C GLU A 561 19.57 11.60 -8.83
N GLU A 562 20.47 12.55 -8.58
CA GLU A 562 20.35 13.93 -9.02
C GLU A 562 20.36 14.03 -10.54
N ALA A 563 21.29 13.31 -11.20
CA ALA A 563 21.34 13.19 -12.66
C ALA A 563 20.03 12.62 -13.19
N SER A 564 19.54 11.51 -12.65
CA SER A 564 18.26 10.90 -13.03
C SER A 564 17.06 11.84 -12.83
N VAL A 565 17.01 12.61 -11.75
CA VAL A 565 15.94 13.60 -11.52
C VAL A 565 16.05 14.77 -12.49
N LEU A 566 17.24 15.31 -12.74
CA LEU A 566 17.48 16.40 -13.70
C LEU A 566 17.16 15.97 -15.14
N GLU A 567 17.52 14.75 -15.51
CA GLU A 567 17.18 14.12 -16.79
C GLU A 567 15.66 13.99 -16.95
N GLY A 568 14.96 13.55 -15.90
CA GLY A 568 13.49 13.43 -15.88
C GLY A 568 12.72 14.74 -15.79
N LEU A 569 13.39 15.89 -15.67
CA LEU A 569 12.78 17.23 -15.65
C LEU A 569 12.76 17.92 -17.02
N ALA A 570 13.57 17.45 -17.96
CA ALA A 570 13.47 17.86 -19.35
C ALA A 570 12.42 16.97 -20.06
N PRO A 571 11.27 17.52 -20.53
CA PRO A 571 10.18 16.71 -21.10
C PRO A 571 10.62 15.83 -22.27
N SER A 572 11.54 16.33 -23.10
CA SER A 572 12.14 15.61 -24.22
C SER A 572 13.09 14.50 -23.77
N THR A 573 13.92 14.75 -22.75
CA THR A 573 14.97 13.82 -22.32
C THR A 573 14.39 12.61 -21.59
N GLY A 574 13.33 12.79 -20.79
CA GLY A 574 12.64 11.68 -20.13
C GLY A 574 11.91 10.74 -21.09
N ALA A 575 11.25 11.28 -22.12
CA ALA A 575 10.62 10.49 -23.17
C ALA A 575 11.66 9.74 -24.04
N LEU A 576 12.78 10.39 -24.37
CA LEU A 576 13.90 9.73 -25.06
C LEU A 576 14.50 8.58 -24.26
N GLN A 577 14.78 8.78 -22.97
CA GLN A 577 15.35 7.75 -22.09
C GLN A 577 14.38 6.56 -21.91
N LYS A 578 13.08 6.84 -21.78
CA LYS A 578 12.04 5.78 -21.80
C LYS A 578 12.14 4.96 -23.08
N LEU A 579 12.20 5.60 -24.25
CA LEU A 579 12.32 4.89 -25.51
C LEU A 579 13.62 4.08 -25.60
N GLU A 580 14.75 4.65 -25.17
CA GLU A 580 16.05 3.99 -25.14
C GLU A 580 16.08 2.79 -24.19
N ALA A 581 15.29 2.80 -23.11
CA ALA A 581 15.12 1.66 -22.21
C ALA A 581 14.14 0.60 -22.77
N MET A 582 13.11 1.02 -23.51
CA MET A 582 12.08 0.12 -24.07
C MET A 582 12.57 -0.65 -25.30
N LEU A 583 13.38 -0.03 -26.17
CA LEU A 583 13.89 -0.63 -27.41
C LEU A 583 14.72 -1.92 -27.20
N PRO A 584 15.70 -1.98 -26.28
CA PRO A 584 16.44 -3.20 -25.99
C PRO A 584 15.53 -4.34 -25.54
N ARG A 585 14.50 -4.04 -24.73
CA ARG A 585 13.55 -5.05 -24.25
C ARG A 585 12.62 -5.54 -25.32
N PHE A 586 12.16 -4.64 -26.19
CA PHE A 586 11.45 -5.05 -27.40
C PHE A 586 12.31 -6.02 -28.22
N SER A 587 13.62 -5.76 -28.31
CA SER A 587 14.55 -6.66 -28.99
C SER A 587 14.74 -8.00 -28.27
N GLU A 588 14.70 -8.04 -26.93
CA GLU A 588 14.74 -9.27 -26.13
C GLU A 588 13.47 -10.10 -26.30
N LEU A 589 12.29 -9.48 -26.22
CA LEU A 589 11.01 -10.15 -26.48
C LEU A 589 10.97 -10.72 -27.89
N ARG A 590 11.47 -9.96 -28.88
CA ARG A 590 11.60 -10.43 -30.26
C ARG A 590 12.56 -11.62 -30.35
N ARG A 591 13.71 -11.55 -29.68
CA ARG A 591 14.70 -12.63 -29.63
C ARG A 591 14.10 -13.90 -29.06
N ALA A 592 13.45 -13.82 -27.90
CA ALA A 592 12.79 -14.95 -27.25
C ALA A 592 11.76 -15.59 -28.20
N ARG A 593 10.92 -14.77 -28.86
CA ARG A 593 9.93 -15.26 -29.83
C ARG A 593 10.60 -15.96 -31.01
N LEU A 594 11.64 -15.38 -31.61
CA LEU A 594 12.34 -15.99 -32.74
C LEU A 594 13.15 -17.25 -32.34
N SER A 595 13.61 -17.34 -31.08
CA SER A 595 14.27 -18.55 -30.58
C SER A 595 13.31 -19.72 -30.38
N LEU A 596 12.02 -19.44 -30.16
CA LEU A 596 10.97 -20.47 -30.12
C LEU A 596 10.63 -20.98 -31.52
N LEU A 597 10.74 -20.14 -32.54
CA LEU A 597 10.45 -20.49 -33.95
C LEU A 597 11.62 -21.22 -34.65
N GLN A 598 12.58 -21.74 -33.90
CA GLN A 598 13.70 -22.52 -34.46
C GLN A 598 13.29 -23.95 -34.80
N ARG A 599 14.02 -24.58 -35.74
CA ARG A 599 13.75 -25.95 -36.19
C ARG A 599 13.76 -27.00 -35.08
N VAL A 600 14.54 -26.77 -34.02
CA VAL A 600 14.68 -27.70 -32.88
C VAL A 600 13.36 -27.91 -32.13
N LEU A 601 12.39 -27.00 -32.28
CA LEU A 601 11.07 -27.08 -31.65
C LEU A 601 9.95 -27.37 -32.67
N GLU A 602 10.27 -27.81 -33.90
CA GLU A 602 9.27 -28.17 -34.91
C GLU A 602 8.37 -29.34 -34.49
N ASP A 603 8.88 -30.24 -33.64
CA ASP A 603 8.16 -31.43 -33.20
C ASP A 603 7.02 -31.13 -32.21
N GLN A 604 6.94 -29.89 -31.68
CA GLN A 604 5.92 -29.48 -30.70
C GLN A 604 5.25 -28.15 -31.11
N PRO A 605 4.58 -28.09 -32.28
CA PRO A 605 4.11 -26.83 -32.86
C PRO A 605 3.05 -26.15 -31.97
N LEU A 606 2.17 -26.93 -31.35
CA LEU A 606 1.07 -26.41 -30.53
C LEU A 606 1.55 -25.57 -29.34
N VAL A 607 2.44 -26.14 -28.52
CA VAL A 607 2.95 -25.50 -27.30
C VAL A 607 3.94 -24.38 -27.66
N ARG A 608 4.71 -24.55 -28.73
CA ARG A 608 5.58 -23.52 -29.29
C ARG A 608 4.79 -22.29 -29.71
N ASP A 609 3.72 -22.49 -30.49
CA ASP A 609 2.92 -21.40 -31.04
C ASP A 609 2.15 -20.67 -29.94
N LEU A 610 1.67 -21.38 -28.91
CA LEU A 610 1.09 -20.77 -27.70
C LEU A 610 2.03 -19.76 -27.03
N LEU A 611 3.29 -20.15 -26.80
CA LEU A 611 4.28 -19.25 -26.20
C LEU A 611 4.68 -18.12 -27.16
N ALA A 612 4.83 -18.42 -28.44
CA ALA A 612 5.20 -17.44 -29.47
C ALA A 612 4.12 -16.37 -29.66
N ASP A 613 2.84 -16.75 -29.63
CA ASP A 613 1.68 -15.85 -29.73
C ASP A 613 1.57 -14.96 -28.49
N SER A 614 1.78 -15.53 -27.29
CA SER A 614 1.84 -14.73 -26.05
C SER A 614 2.97 -13.69 -26.08
N LEU A 615 4.17 -14.07 -26.55
CA LEU A 615 5.28 -13.14 -26.73
C LEU A 615 4.99 -12.08 -27.80
N LEU A 616 4.25 -12.44 -28.86
CA LEU A 616 3.83 -11.50 -29.89
C LEU A 616 2.84 -10.46 -29.31
N GLN A 617 1.87 -10.88 -28.52
CA GLN A 617 0.93 -9.97 -27.85
C GLN A 617 1.66 -8.96 -26.95
N ARG A 618 2.70 -9.39 -26.22
CA ARG A 618 3.55 -8.49 -25.42
C ARG A 618 4.42 -7.56 -26.27
N GLN A 619 4.89 -8.04 -27.42
CA GLN A 619 5.54 -7.18 -28.41
C GLN A 619 4.58 -6.09 -28.90
N ASP A 620 3.31 -6.41 -29.15
CA ASP A 620 2.32 -5.45 -29.61
C ASP A 620 1.98 -4.38 -28.55
N LEU A 621 1.85 -4.78 -27.28
CA LEU A 621 1.72 -3.84 -26.17
C LEU A 621 2.94 -2.92 -26.05
N SER A 622 4.15 -3.50 -26.17
CA SER A 622 5.40 -2.75 -26.16
C SER A 622 5.49 -1.79 -27.34
N LEU A 623 5.03 -2.22 -28.52
CA LEU A 623 5.02 -1.42 -29.73
C LEU A 623 4.08 -0.22 -29.58
N ARG A 624 2.85 -0.42 -29.10
CA ARG A 624 1.90 0.68 -28.84
C ARG A 624 2.45 1.69 -27.84
N ALA A 625 3.11 1.23 -26.78
CA ALA A 625 3.73 2.10 -25.79
C ALA A 625 4.93 2.90 -26.37
N ILE A 626 5.74 2.29 -27.23
CA ILE A 626 6.81 2.98 -27.95
C ILE A 626 6.22 4.05 -28.90
N LEU A 627 5.16 3.72 -29.65
CA LEU A 627 4.47 4.66 -30.54
C LEU A 627 3.88 5.85 -29.77
N SER A 628 3.28 5.63 -28.59
CA SER A 628 2.76 6.73 -27.77
C SER A 628 3.85 7.70 -27.31
N VAL A 629 5.03 7.19 -26.93
CA VAL A 629 6.14 8.06 -26.51
C VAL A 629 6.79 8.75 -27.72
N LEU A 630 6.83 8.10 -28.89
CA LEU A 630 7.24 8.76 -30.14
C LEU A 630 6.29 9.91 -30.52
N ALA A 631 4.98 9.76 -30.30
CA ALA A 631 4.01 10.83 -30.51
C ALA A 631 4.25 12.04 -29.58
N GLU A 632 4.66 11.82 -28.33
CA GLU A 632 5.04 12.89 -27.40
C GLU A 632 6.27 13.69 -27.86
N LEU A 633 7.22 13.03 -28.53
CA LEU A 633 8.50 13.61 -28.96
C LEU A 633 8.42 14.47 -30.23
N LYS A 634 7.33 14.37 -31.01
CA LYS A 634 7.08 15.14 -32.24
C LYS A 634 8.24 15.07 -33.25
N GLU A 635 8.74 16.21 -33.78
CA GLU A 635 9.78 16.29 -34.82
C GLU A 635 11.22 16.39 -34.28
N GLN A 636 11.52 15.82 -33.10
CA GLN A 636 12.89 15.82 -32.60
C GLN A 636 13.79 14.89 -33.44
N PRO A 637 15.05 15.27 -33.74
CA PRO A 637 15.94 14.47 -34.56
C PRO A 637 16.28 13.12 -33.92
N GLU A 638 16.30 13.04 -32.59
CA GLU A 638 16.49 11.78 -31.86
C GLU A 638 15.28 10.83 -31.99
N ALA A 639 14.06 11.36 -32.12
CA ALA A 639 12.86 10.54 -32.36
C ALA A 639 12.94 9.81 -33.71
N LEU A 640 13.49 10.47 -34.75
CA LEU A 640 13.74 9.85 -36.05
C LEU A 640 14.77 8.71 -35.96
N LYS A 641 15.87 8.90 -35.21
CA LYS A 641 16.87 7.84 -35.00
C LYS A 641 16.28 6.64 -34.28
N LEU A 642 15.47 6.87 -33.25
CA LEU A 642 14.86 5.80 -32.47
C LEU A 642 13.73 5.09 -33.25
N ALA A 643 12.96 5.82 -34.06
CA ALA A 643 12.03 5.24 -35.03
C ALA A 643 12.75 4.35 -36.05
N ALA A 644 13.93 4.77 -36.54
CA ALA A 644 14.76 3.95 -37.42
C ALA A 644 15.29 2.68 -36.73
N ARG A 645 15.66 2.76 -35.45
CA ARG A 645 16.02 1.56 -34.66
C ARG A 645 14.83 0.63 -34.50
N LEU A 646 13.64 1.14 -34.24
CA LEU A 646 12.41 0.34 -34.16
C LEU A 646 12.10 -0.34 -35.49
N GLN A 647 12.15 0.39 -36.60
CA GLN A 647 11.95 -0.14 -37.95
C GLN A 647 12.99 -1.22 -38.29
N ALA A 648 14.25 -1.03 -37.91
CA ALA A 648 15.30 -2.04 -38.08
C ALA A 648 15.03 -3.32 -37.27
N LEU A 649 14.25 -3.24 -36.18
CA LEU A 649 13.78 -4.40 -35.44
C LEU A 649 12.60 -5.12 -36.10
N ARG A 650 12.07 -4.63 -37.24
CA ARG A 650 11.02 -5.26 -38.07
C ARG A 650 9.87 -5.86 -37.24
N PRO A 651 9.09 -5.05 -36.52
CA PRO A 651 7.96 -5.56 -35.75
C PRO A 651 6.92 -6.19 -36.69
N VAL A 652 6.47 -7.41 -36.41
CA VAL A 652 5.57 -8.16 -37.30
C VAL A 652 4.25 -7.43 -37.52
N ASN A 653 3.65 -6.92 -36.44
CA ASN A 653 2.35 -6.28 -36.49
C ASN A 653 2.41 -4.75 -36.64
N LEU A 654 3.57 -4.16 -37.01
CA LEU A 654 3.68 -2.71 -37.19
C LEU A 654 2.66 -2.15 -38.19
N PRO A 655 2.45 -2.73 -39.38
CA PRO A 655 1.47 -2.20 -40.33
C PRO A 655 0.04 -2.26 -39.78
N VAL A 656 -0.30 -3.35 -39.09
CA VAL A 656 -1.63 -3.55 -38.49
C VAL A 656 -1.87 -2.53 -37.37
N VAL A 657 -0.90 -2.37 -36.45
CA VAL A 657 -1.02 -1.44 -35.32
C VAL A 657 -1.09 0.02 -35.79
N LEU A 658 -0.37 0.38 -36.86
CA LEU A 658 -0.45 1.72 -37.45
C LEU A 658 -1.81 1.98 -38.11
N ALA A 659 -2.44 0.96 -38.72
CA ALA A 659 -3.75 1.07 -39.36
C ALA A 659 -4.92 1.05 -38.37
N GLU A 660 -4.79 0.35 -37.23
CA GLU A 660 -5.84 0.24 -36.22
C GLU A 660 -5.98 1.48 -35.32
N GLY A 661 -4.90 2.22 -35.10
CA GLY A 661 -4.93 3.43 -34.29
C GLY A 661 -4.89 4.68 -35.15
N ASP A 662 -5.50 5.77 -34.70
CA ASP A 662 -5.39 7.11 -35.32
C ASP A 662 -3.95 7.69 -35.24
N TRP A 663 -2.91 6.86 -35.34
CA TRP A 663 -1.50 7.20 -35.24
C TRP A 663 -1.07 8.16 -36.34
N GLU A 664 -1.72 8.13 -37.51
CA GLU A 664 -1.50 9.10 -38.59
C GLU A 664 -1.78 10.54 -38.14
N GLN A 665 -2.66 10.74 -37.15
CA GLN A 665 -2.98 12.05 -36.58
C GLN A 665 -2.04 12.47 -35.44
N HIS A 666 -1.38 11.50 -34.79
CA HIS A 666 -0.62 11.71 -33.56
C HIS A 666 0.91 11.70 -33.78
N LEU A 667 1.41 10.98 -34.77
CA LEU A 667 2.83 10.90 -35.12
C LEU A 667 3.22 12.01 -36.09
N SER A 668 4.49 12.44 -36.04
CA SER A 668 5.00 13.40 -37.02
C SER A 668 5.12 12.75 -38.41
N PRO A 669 4.88 13.49 -39.51
CA PRO A 669 4.89 12.94 -40.87
C PRO A 669 6.21 12.24 -41.23
N SER A 670 7.33 12.79 -40.74
CA SER A 670 8.67 12.25 -40.96
C SER A 670 8.90 10.91 -40.24
N VAL A 671 8.37 10.75 -39.02
CA VAL A 671 8.43 9.48 -38.26
C VAL A 671 7.52 8.44 -38.90
N LEU A 672 6.31 8.84 -39.30
CA LEU A 672 5.35 7.96 -39.96
C LEU A 672 5.89 7.43 -41.29
N ALA A 673 6.44 8.32 -42.13
CA ALA A 673 7.06 7.94 -43.40
C ALA A 673 8.22 6.96 -43.22
N LEU A 674 8.99 7.11 -42.13
CA LEU A 674 10.07 6.19 -41.80
C LEU A 674 9.55 4.83 -41.33
N LEU A 675 8.52 4.79 -40.49
CA LEU A 675 7.93 3.53 -40.02
C LEU A 675 7.17 2.76 -41.11
N GLN A 676 6.65 3.46 -42.12
CA GLN A 676 5.96 2.88 -43.28
C GLN A 676 6.91 2.42 -44.40
N GLN A 677 8.17 2.86 -44.39
CA GLN A 677 9.15 2.41 -45.38
C GLN A 677 9.43 0.91 -45.22
N GLU A 678 9.56 0.20 -46.35
CA GLU A 678 10.07 -1.17 -46.32
C GLU A 678 11.54 -1.18 -45.88
N PRO A 679 11.93 -2.06 -44.94
CA PRO A 679 13.29 -2.09 -44.42
C PRO A 679 14.27 -2.52 -45.53
N GLN A 680 15.19 -1.63 -45.92
CA GLN A 680 16.20 -1.92 -46.94
C GLN A 680 17.26 -2.90 -46.43
N GLY A 681 17.42 -4.06 -47.10
CA GLY A 681 18.49 -5.05 -46.87
C GLY A 681 18.00 -6.48 -46.62
N ALA A 682 18.36 -7.42 -47.50
CA ALA A 682 18.14 -8.87 -47.36
C ALA A 682 18.83 -9.42 -46.08
N ALA A 683 18.28 -10.37 -45.33
CA ALA A 683 17.81 -11.67 -45.80
C ALA A 683 16.38 -12.05 -45.34
N ASP A 684 15.72 -12.83 -46.18
CA ASP A 684 14.47 -13.57 -45.93
C ASP A 684 14.64 -14.71 -44.90
N GLU A 685 15.85 -14.92 -44.37
CA GLU A 685 16.14 -15.98 -43.41
C GLU A 685 16.15 -15.45 -41.97
N PRO A 686 15.34 -16.02 -41.06
CA PRO A 686 15.39 -15.68 -39.65
C PRO A 686 16.79 -16.00 -39.08
N PRO A 687 17.34 -15.15 -38.19
CA PRO A 687 18.63 -15.44 -37.57
C PRO A 687 18.57 -16.81 -36.87
N ALA A 688 19.57 -17.65 -37.14
CA ALA A 688 19.72 -18.93 -36.45
C ALA A 688 20.11 -18.67 -34.98
N TYR A 689 19.30 -19.14 -34.05
CA TYR A 689 19.60 -19.06 -32.62
C TYR A 689 20.22 -20.37 -32.14
N SER A 690 21.14 -20.29 -31.19
CA SER A 690 21.75 -21.50 -30.62
C SER A 690 20.77 -22.19 -29.66
N LEU A 691 20.94 -23.50 -29.44
CA LEU A 691 20.17 -24.23 -28.42
C LEU A 691 20.29 -23.58 -27.03
N ALA A 692 21.46 -23.03 -26.70
CA ALA A 692 21.68 -22.34 -25.43
C ALA A 692 20.80 -21.08 -25.29
N ASP A 693 20.60 -20.33 -26.37
CA ASP A 693 19.73 -19.14 -26.39
C ASP A 693 18.26 -19.53 -26.20
N THR A 694 17.81 -20.60 -26.86
CA THR A 694 16.45 -21.13 -26.71
C THR A 694 16.20 -21.64 -25.29
N LEU A 695 17.13 -22.39 -24.70
CA LEU A 695 17.04 -22.83 -23.31
C LEU A 695 16.97 -21.65 -22.34
N SER A 696 17.82 -20.63 -22.51
CA SER A 696 17.78 -19.43 -21.68
C SER A 696 16.44 -18.69 -21.80
N SER A 697 15.90 -18.56 -23.02
CA SER A 697 14.63 -17.87 -23.25
C SER A 697 13.46 -18.61 -22.61
N LEU A 698 13.47 -19.96 -22.63
CA LEU A 698 12.46 -20.78 -21.96
C LEU A 698 12.58 -20.71 -20.43
N GLU A 699 13.79 -20.61 -19.87
CA GLU A 699 13.99 -20.40 -18.44
C GLU A 699 13.46 -19.05 -17.98
N ASP A 700 13.68 -17.99 -18.77
CA ASP A 700 13.13 -16.66 -18.50
C ASP A 700 11.59 -16.70 -18.47
N LEU A 701 10.97 -17.49 -19.37
CA LEU A 701 9.52 -17.69 -19.41
C LEU A 701 8.96 -18.45 -18.18
N LEU A 702 9.78 -19.12 -17.36
CA LEU A 702 9.31 -19.71 -16.10
C LEU A 702 9.00 -18.66 -15.02
N GLN A 703 9.53 -17.44 -15.18
CA GLN A 703 9.24 -16.30 -14.31
C GLN A 703 7.90 -15.63 -14.65
N GLU A 704 7.23 -16.06 -15.72
CA GLU A 704 5.90 -15.56 -16.09
C GLU A 704 4.87 -15.82 -15.00
N ARG A 705 3.80 -15.03 -14.98
CA ARG A 705 2.72 -15.17 -13.97
C ARG A 705 1.67 -16.20 -14.39
N THR A 706 1.45 -16.35 -15.69
CA THR A 706 0.42 -17.22 -16.25
C THR A 706 0.82 -18.70 -16.09
N PRO A 707 0.07 -19.50 -15.33
CA PRO A 707 0.44 -20.90 -15.05
C PRO A 707 0.57 -21.76 -16.31
N LEU A 708 -0.31 -21.53 -17.29
CA LEU A 708 -0.29 -22.19 -18.59
C LEU A 708 1.04 -21.95 -19.34
N LEU A 709 1.51 -20.70 -19.39
CA LEU A 709 2.77 -20.35 -20.08
C LEU A 709 3.99 -20.94 -19.36
N ARG A 710 3.96 -20.98 -18.02
CA ARG A 710 5.03 -21.63 -17.23
C ARG A 710 5.07 -23.13 -17.48
N ALA A 711 3.91 -23.79 -17.52
CA ALA A 711 3.79 -25.22 -17.82
C ALA A 711 4.28 -25.53 -19.23
N ALA A 712 3.87 -24.72 -20.22
CA ALA A 712 4.32 -24.80 -21.61
C ALA A 712 5.83 -24.60 -21.75
N ALA A 713 6.41 -23.61 -21.08
CA ALA A 713 7.85 -23.36 -21.09
C ALA A 713 8.62 -24.52 -20.46
N LEU A 714 8.12 -25.06 -19.34
CA LEU A 714 8.72 -26.22 -18.67
C LEU A 714 8.61 -27.50 -19.51
N PHE A 715 7.51 -27.66 -20.24
CA PHE A 715 7.31 -28.74 -21.21
C PHE A 715 8.34 -28.68 -22.35
N LEU A 716 8.47 -27.55 -23.03
CA LEU A 716 9.47 -27.41 -24.11
C LEU A 716 10.91 -27.54 -23.58
N LEU A 717 11.19 -27.05 -22.36
CA LEU A 717 12.49 -27.30 -21.71
C LEU A 717 12.75 -28.79 -21.54
N ALA A 718 11.75 -29.58 -21.14
CA ALA A 718 11.91 -31.02 -20.96
C ALA A 718 12.19 -31.75 -22.27
N GLN A 719 11.64 -31.28 -23.39
CA GLN A 719 11.91 -31.81 -24.73
C GLN A 719 13.36 -31.55 -25.19
N LEU A 720 13.92 -30.41 -24.79
CA LEU A 720 15.29 -30.01 -25.18
C LEU A 720 16.36 -30.53 -24.21
N ASP A 721 16.11 -30.43 -22.90
CA ASP A 721 17.01 -30.84 -21.82
C ASP A 721 16.21 -31.27 -20.57
N LEU A 722 15.92 -32.57 -20.50
CA LEU A 722 15.16 -33.17 -19.40
C LEU A 722 15.81 -32.95 -18.02
N ASN A 723 17.14 -33.01 -17.93
CA ASN A 723 17.84 -32.87 -16.65
C ASN A 723 17.71 -31.44 -16.12
N ARG A 724 17.81 -30.46 -17.01
CA ARG A 724 17.64 -29.05 -16.67
C ARG A 724 16.20 -28.73 -16.27
N ALA A 725 15.21 -29.26 -16.98
CA ALA A 725 13.80 -29.15 -16.61
C ALA A 725 13.50 -29.77 -15.22
N ARG A 726 14.05 -30.96 -14.94
CA ARG A 726 13.94 -31.62 -13.63
C ARG A 726 14.56 -30.80 -12.50
N PHE A 727 15.74 -30.22 -12.74
CA PHE A 727 16.40 -29.36 -11.76
C PHE A 727 15.52 -28.15 -11.41
N LEU A 728 14.97 -27.46 -12.40
CA LEU A 728 14.08 -26.31 -12.19
C LEU A 728 12.77 -26.71 -11.49
N ALA A 729 12.17 -27.84 -11.87
CA ALA A 729 10.96 -28.37 -11.25
C ALA A 729 11.15 -28.80 -9.78
N SER A 730 12.36 -29.19 -9.38
CA SER A 730 12.65 -29.58 -7.99
C SER A 730 12.54 -28.44 -6.97
N GLY A 731 12.66 -27.19 -7.44
CA GLY A 731 12.49 -25.98 -6.64
C GLY A 731 11.05 -25.49 -6.51
N LEU A 732 10.09 -26.17 -7.14
CA LEU A 732 8.67 -25.79 -7.18
C LEU A 732 7.81 -26.81 -6.43
N ASP A 733 6.83 -26.32 -5.66
CA ASP A 733 5.88 -27.16 -4.93
C ASP A 733 4.61 -27.41 -5.79
N PRO A 734 4.31 -28.66 -6.18
CA PRO A 734 3.12 -28.98 -6.97
C PRO A 734 1.82 -28.70 -6.21
N ALA A 735 1.79 -28.82 -4.88
CA ALA A 735 0.56 -28.61 -4.10
C ALA A 735 0.14 -27.13 -4.01
N ALA A 736 1.09 -26.22 -4.22
CA ALA A 736 0.86 -24.77 -4.26
C ALA A 736 0.67 -24.23 -5.69
N ALA A 737 0.87 -25.07 -6.72
CA ALA A 737 0.81 -24.66 -8.11
C ALA A 737 -0.60 -24.85 -8.72
N PRO A 738 -1.02 -23.97 -9.64
CA PRO A 738 -2.25 -24.18 -10.42
C PRO A 738 -2.15 -25.39 -11.36
N VAL A 739 -3.31 -25.95 -11.73
CA VAL A 739 -3.47 -27.28 -12.36
C VAL A 739 -2.46 -27.63 -13.47
N PRO A 740 -2.32 -26.87 -14.59
CA PRO A 740 -1.43 -27.27 -15.68
C PRO A 740 0.06 -27.26 -15.27
N LEU A 741 0.43 -26.38 -14.32
CA LEU A 741 1.80 -26.32 -13.82
C LEU A 741 2.07 -27.44 -12.79
N ALA A 742 1.08 -27.74 -11.94
CA ALA A 742 1.17 -28.83 -10.98
C ALA A 742 1.36 -30.18 -11.68
N GLU A 743 0.57 -30.45 -12.74
CA GLU A 743 0.68 -31.65 -13.57
C GLU A 743 2.10 -31.80 -14.15
N MET A 744 2.62 -30.74 -14.77
CA MET A 744 3.97 -30.75 -15.35
C MET A 744 5.08 -30.96 -14.30
N ILE A 745 4.96 -30.31 -13.13
CA ILE A 745 5.92 -30.49 -12.03
C ILE A 745 5.90 -31.94 -11.54
N SER A 746 4.71 -32.52 -11.33
CA SER A 746 4.57 -33.92 -10.90
C SER A 746 5.13 -34.91 -11.91
N ALA A 747 4.91 -34.68 -13.21
CA ALA A 747 5.49 -35.51 -14.27
C ALA A 747 7.03 -35.50 -14.23
N LEU A 748 7.64 -34.33 -14.05
CA LEU A 748 9.10 -34.20 -14.02
C LEU A 748 9.75 -34.69 -12.72
N GLN A 749 9.07 -34.57 -11.58
CA GLN A 749 9.57 -35.05 -10.28
C GLN A 749 9.58 -36.59 -10.19
N THR A 750 8.96 -37.29 -11.15
CA THR A 750 9.00 -38.75 -11.23
C THR A 750 10.39 -39.21 -11.73
N PRO A 751 11.24 -39.85 -10.90
CA PRO A 751 12.67 -40.01 -11.18
C PRO A 751 13.00 -40.87 -12.41
N THR A 752 12.12 -41.83 -12.74
CA THR A 752 12.31 -42.82 -13.81
C THR A 752 11.41 -42.61 -15.01
N ALA A 753 10.62 -41.53 -15.04
CA ALA A 753 9.73 -41.26 -16.16
C ALA A 753 10.55 -40.89 -17.43
N PRO A 754 10.09 -41.31 -18.63
CA PRO A 754 10.62 -40.79 -19.89
C PRO A 754 10.35 -39.27 -20.03
N VAL A 755 10.84 -38.66 -21.11
CA VAL A 755 10.43 -37.29 -21.46
C VAL A 755 8.90 -37.30 -21.63
N PRO A 756 8.15 -36.44 -20.90
CA PRO A 756 6.69 -36.45 -20.96
C PRO A 756 6.23 -36.04 -22.36
N GLU A 757 5.32 -36.79 -22.96
CA GLU A 757 4.65 -36.37 -24.20
C GLU A 757 3.42 -35.54 -23.85
N LEU A 758 2.97 -34.69 -24.79
CA LEU A 758 1.81 -33.82 -24.53
C LEU A 758 0.55 -34.62 -24.19
N GLN A 759 0.38 -35.78 -24.83
CA GLN A 759 -0.74 -36.70 -24.59
C GLN A 759 -0.77 -37.33 -23.18
N ASP A 760 0.36 -37.32 -22.47
CA ASP A 760 0.47 -37.79 -21.08
C ASP A 760 0.11 -36.69 -20.07
N LEU A 761 -0.17 -35.48 -20.56
CA LEU A 761 -0.44 -34.26 -19.79
C LEU A 761 -1.80 -33.68 -20.19
N PRO A 762 -2.93 -34.34 -19.85
CA PRO A 762 -4.26 -33.95 -20.31
C PRO A 762 -4.64 -32.51 -19.96
N GLU A 763 -4.21 -31.99 -18.80
CA GLU A 763 -4.53 -30.62 -18.39
C GLU A 763 -3.79 -29.57 -19.23
N LEU A 764 -2.52 -29.84 -19.57
CA LEU A 764 -1.74 -28.99 -20.47
C LEU A 764 -2.21 -29.13 -21.93
N GLU A 765 -2.44 -30.36 -22.40
CA GLU A 765 -2.87 -30.68 -23.76
C GLU A 765 -4.19 -29.99 -24.11
N MET A 766 -5.19 -30.13 -23.24
CA MET A 766 -6.50 -29.50 -23.43
C MET A 766 -6.39 -27.97 -23.57
N ARG A 767 -5.65 -27.32 -22.67
CA ARG A 767 -5.48 -25.85 -22.71
C ARG A 767 -4.68 -25.39 -23.91
N ALA A 768 -3.67 -26.17 -24.33
CA ALA A 768 -2.90 -25.86 -25.52
C ALA A 768 -3.76 -25.97 -26.79
N HIS A 769 -4.62 -26.98 -26.91
CA HIS A 769 -5.54 -27.13 -28.04
C HIS A 769 -6.63 -26.07 -28.08
N LEU A 770 -7.21 -25.72 -26.92
CA LEU A 770 -8.13 -24.60 -26.82
C LEU A 770 -7.44 -23.30 -27.26
N ALA A 771 -6.26 -23.00 -26.74
CA ALA A 771 -5.58 -21.75 -27.07
C ALA A 771 -5.13 -21.65 -28.54
N ALA A 772 -4.86 -22.78 -29.20
CA ALA A 772 -4.43 -22.83 -30.59
C ALA A 772 -5.57 -22.88 -31.62
N SER A 773 -6.77 -23.30 -31.22
CA SER A 773 -7.94 -23.34 -32.10
C SER A 773 -8.28 -21.94 -32.59
N ASP A 774 -8.49 -21.76 -33.90
CA ASP A 774 -8.83 -20.45 -34.49
C ASP A 774 -10.07 -19.80 -33.84
N PHE A 775 -11.01 -20.63 -33.39
CA PHE A 775 -12.23 -20.20 -32.71
C PHE A 775 -11.96 -19.54 -31.35
N PHE A 776 -10.95 -20.04 -30.62
CA PHE A 776 -10.58 -19.59 -29.28
C PHE A 776 -9.26 -18.79 -29.26
N ARG A 777 -8.61 -18.62 -30.40
CA ARG A 777 -7.33 -17.90 -30.51
C ARG A 777 -7.47 -16.44 -30.08
N GLY A 778 -6.51 -15.96 -29.30
CA GLY A 778 -6.55 -14.60 -28.73
C GLY A 778 -7.61 -14.43 -27.64
N THR A 779 -8.23 -15.51 -27.18
CA THR A 779 -9.10 -15.50 -26.00
C THR A 779 -8.26 -15.36 -24.75
N SER A 780 -8.91 -14.71 -23.80
CA SER A 780 -8.38 -14.42 -22.48
C SER A 780 -7.92 -15.70 -21.77
N HIS A 781 -6.79 -15.66 -21.05
CA HIS A 781 -6.28 -16.85 -20.35
C HIS A 781 -7.26 -17.34 -19.27
N ALA A 782 -8.01 -16.44 -18.63
CA ALA A 782 -9.02 -16.81 -17.64
C ALA A 782 -10.26 -17.44 -18.28
N SER A 783 -10.67 -16.96 -19.45
CA SER A 783 -11.77 -17.57 -20.24
C SER A 783 -11.36 -18.95 -20.74
N LEU A 784 -10.13 -19.11 -21.24
CA LEU A 784 -9.57 -20.42 -21.61
C LEU A 784 -9.53 -21.38 -20.42
N GLU A 785 -9.17 -20.90 -19.22
CA GLU A 785 -9.17 -21.72 -18.01
C GLU A 785 -10.60 -22.15 -17.60
N GLN A 786 -11.59 -21.26 -17.75
CA GLN A 786 -12.99 -21.58 -17.48
C GLN A 786 -13.54 -22.61 -18.46
N LEU A 787 -13.23 -22.45 -19.76
CA LEU A 787 -13.59 -23.43 -20.79
C LEU A 787 -12.91 -24.77 -20.51
N ALA A 788 -11.60 -24.78 -20.25
CA ALA A 788 -10.85 -25.98 -19.94
C ALA A 788 -11.40 -26.71 -18.70
N ALA A 789 -11.80 -25.98 -17.65
CA ALA A 789 -12.32 -26.58 -16.42
C ALA A 789 -13.66 -27.34 -16.60
N VAL A 790 -14.42 -27.04 -17.66
CA VAL A 790 -15.68 -27.73 -17.99
C VAL A 790 -15.57 -28.62 -19.21
N SER A 791 -14.44 -28.61 -19.91
CA SER A 791 -14.23 -29.39 -21.13
C SER A 791 -13.80 -30.83 -20.81
N GLU A 792 -14.11 -31.75 -21.71
CA GLU A 792 -13.78 -33.17 -21.58
C GLU A 792 -13.07 -33.69 -22.83
N LEU A 793 -12.03 -34.50 -22.64
CA LEU A 793 -11.30 -35.13 -23.73
C LEU A 793 -11.86 -36.54 -23.99
N ARG A 794 -12.48 -36.74 -25.15
CA ARG A 794 -13.12 -38.01 -25.55
C ARG A 794 -12.32 -38.76 -26.61
N ARG A 795 -12.42 -40.09 -26.59
CA ARG A 795 -11.74 -41.01 -27.52
C ARG A 795 -12.78 -41.86 -28.23
N PHE A 796 -12.57 -42.06 -29.52
CA PHE A 796 -13.47 -42.80 -30.40
C PHE A 796 -12.70 -43.87 -31.19
N GLY A 797 -13.35 -45.01 -31.40
CA GLY A 797 -12.88 -46.11 -32.25
C GLY A 797 -13.17 -45.86 -33.74
N ALA A 798 -12.54 -46.65 -34.61
CA ALA A 798 -12.75 -46.54 -36.05
C ALA A 798 -14.20 -46.88 -36.43
N GLY A 799 -14.87 -45.98 -37.14
CA GLY A 799 -16.27 -46.10 -37.53
C GLY A 799 -17.27 -45.77 -36.43
N GLU A 800 -16.82 -45.36 -35.25
CA GLU A 800 -17.69 -44.91 -34.17
C GLU A 800 -18.34 -43.57 -34.52
N LEU A 801 -19.59 -43.41 -34.11
CA LEU A 801 -20.40 -42.24 -34.38
C LEU A 801 -20.12 -41.15 -33.35
N ILE A 802 -19.73 -39.96 -33.83
CA ILE A 802 -19.41 -38.79 -33.01
C ILE A 802 -20.68 -37.96 -32.79
N THR A 803 -21.40 -37.64 -33.87
CA THR A 803 -22.71 -36.96 -33.85
C THR A 803 -23.62 -37.56 -34.93
N GLU A 804 -24.91 -37.71 -34.65
CA GLU A 804 -25.92 -38.16 -35.61
C GLU A 804 -26.80 -36.99 -36.07
N THR A 805 -27.21 -37.01 -37.33
CA THR A 805 -28.13 -36.00 -37.86
C THR A 805 -29.43 -35.99 -37.06
N GLY A 806 -29.82 -34.82 -36.54
CA GLY A 806 -30.99 -34.63 -35.69
C GLY A 806 -30.70 -34.66 -34.18
N ASP A 807 -29.48 -34.97 -33.77
CA ASP A 807 -29.07 -34.83 -32.37
C ASP A 807 -29.10 -33.36 -31.93
N THR A 808 -29.51 -33.11 -30.69
CA THR A 808 -29.40 -31.76 -30.11
C THR A 808 -27.93 -31.43 -29.88
N CYS A 809 -27.40 -30.37 -30.50
CA CYS A 809 -26.04 -29.91 -30.24
C CYS A 809 -25.95 -29.34 -28.81
N ARG A 810 -25.34 -30.12 -27.91
CA ARG A 810 -25.16 -29.76 -26.49
C ARG A 810 -23.73 -29.37 -26.15
N GLU A 811 -22.81 -29.58 -27.09
CA GLU A 811 -21.38 -29.41 -26.88
C GLU A 811 -20.74 -28.97 -28.20
N LEU A 812 -19.74 -28.11 -28.09
CA LEU A 812 -18.85 -27.73 -29.17
C LEU A 812 -17.69 -28.73 -29.22
N LEU A 813 -17.46 -29.36 -30.37
CA LEU A 813 -16.46 -30.42 -30.51
C LEU A 813 -15.25 -29.93 -31.29
N LEU A 814 -14.05 -30.10 -30.76
CA LEU A 814 -12.78 -29.75 -31.42
C LEU A 814 -11.98 -31.02 -31.71
N LEU A 815 -11.66 -31.28 -32.98
CA LEU A 815 -10.84 -32.45 -33.34
C LEU A 815 -9.38 -32.21 -32.93
N ILE A 816 -8.86 -32.99 -31.98
CA ILE A 816 -7.49 -32.85 -31.46
C ILE A 816 -6.51 -33.76 -32.21
N ALA A 817 -6.89 -35.04 -32.39
CA ALA A 817 -6.03 -36.05 -33.02
C ALA A 817 -6.86 -37.13 -33.74
N GLY A 818 -6.27 -37.79 -34.73
CA GLY A 818 -6.95 -38.78 -35.58
C GLY A 818 -7.65 -38.16 -36.78
N ARG A 819 -8.62 -38.88 -37.35
CA ARG A 819 -9.36 -38.45 -38.54
C ARG A 819 -10.85 -38.61 -38.31
N ALA A 820 -11.62 -37.57 -38.60
CA ALA A 820 -13.08 -37.61 -38.64
C ALA A 820 -13.57 -37.13 -40.01
N ALA A 821 -14.77 -37.56 -40.42
CA ALA A 821 -15.38 -37.09 -41.66
C ALA A 821 -16.85 -36.77 -41.47
N VAL A 822 -17.27 -35.66 -42.07
CA VAL A 822 -18.67 -35.24 -42.16
C VAL A 822 -19.33 -35.98 -43.32
N ARG A 823 -20.49 -36.59 -43.05
CA ARG A 823 -21.26 -37.35 -44.04
C ARG A 823 -22.46 -36.54 -44.52
N TYR A 824 -22.35 -36.00 -45.73
CA TYR A 824 -23.47 -35.32 -46.40
C TYR A 824 -24.30 -36.31 -47.23
N GLN A 825 -25.61 -36.36 -46.97
CA GLN A 825 -26.56 -37.03 -47.86
C GLN A 825 -26.93 -36.10 -49.02
N GLN A 826 -26.53 -36.46 -50.24
CA GLN A 826 -26.93 -35.74 -51.45
C GLN A 826 -27.99 -36.53 -52.23
N ALA A 827 -28.72 -35.87 -53.13
CA ALA A 827 -29.74 -36.50 -53.97
C ALA A 827 -29.20 -37.68 -54.82
N VAL A 828 -27.88 -37.73 -55.06
CA VAL A 828 -27.17 -38.83 -55.73
C VAL A 828 -25.88 -39.15 -54.97
N GLY A 829 -25.97 -40.00 -53.95
CA GLY A 829 -24.80 -40.56 -53.24
C GLY A 829 -24.47 -39.88 -51.91
N VAL A 830 -23.39 -40.38 -51.28
CA VAL A 830 -22.88 -39.88 -49.99
C VAL A 830 -21.55 -39.17 -50.25
N ARG A 831 -21.45 -37.89 -49.87
CA ARG A 831 -20.19 -37.15 -49.88
C ARG A 831 -19.60 -37.19 -48.47
N LEU A 832 -18.34 -37.64 -48.38
CA LEU A 832 -17.56 -37.59 -47.15
C LEU A 832 -16.56 -36.44 -47.27
N GLU A 833 -16.61 -35.51 -46.33
CA GLU A 833 -15.66 -34.41 -46.24
C GLU A 833 -14.76 -34.62 -45.02
N PRO A 834 -13.43 -34.74 -45.21
CA PRO A 834 -12.51 -34.96 -44.11
C PRO A 834 -12.36 -33.69 -43.26
N LEU A 835 -12.32 -33.87 -41.94
CA LEU A 835 -12.06 -32.82 -40.96
C LEU A 835 -10.57 -32.74 -40.65
N LEU A 836 -10.06 -31.52 -40.47
CA LEU A 836 -8.67 -31.27 -40.11
C LEU A 836 -8.52 -31.12 -38.59
N PRO A 837 -7.43 -31.62 -37.98
CA PRO A 837 -7.12 -31.33 -36.58
C PRO A 837 -7.08 -29.82 -36.32
N GLY A 838 -7.67 -29.38 -35.21
CA GLY A 838 -7.84 -27.97 -34.84
C GLY A 838 -9.13 -27.33 -35.33
N GLN A 839 -9.91 -27.99 -36.19
CA GLN A 839 -11.24 -27.53 -36.60
C GLN A 839 -12.28 -27.84 -35.52
N VAL A 840 -13.16 -26.86 -35.28
CA VAL A 840 -14.34 -27.01 -34.45
C VAL A 840 -15.49 -27.52 -35.33
N LEU A 841 -16.33 -28.37 -34.76
CA LEU A 841 -17.45 -29.04 -35.42
C LEU A 841 -18.77 -28.47 -34.93
N ASP A 842 -19.73 -28.34 -35.84
CA ASP A 842 -21.10 -27.88 -35.57
C ASP A 842 -21.17 -26.51 -34.86
N GLU A 843 -20.27 -25.57 -35.23
CA GLU A 843 -20.14 -24.22 -34.65
C GLU A 843 -21.46 -23.43 -34.70
N LEU A 844 -22.12 -23.44 -35.86
CA LEU A 844 -23.37 -22.70 -36.11
C LEU A 844 -24.55 -23.30 -35.35
N GLU A 845 -24.62 -24.63 -35.26
CA GLU A 845 -25.66 -25.35 -34.55
C GLU A 845 -25.55 -25.15 -33.04
N VAL A 846 -24.32 -25.09 -32.52
CA VAL A 846 -24.05 -24.70 -31.13
C VAL A 846 -24.49 -23.27 -30.86
N LEU A 847 -24.10 -22.30 -31.71
CA LEU A 847 -24.44 -20.89 -31.53
C LEU A 847 -25.94 -20.59 -31.69
N SER A 848 -26.65 -21.37 -32.50
CA SER A 848 -28.09 -21.22 -32.75
C SER A 848 -28.97 -22.12 -31.87
N HIS A 849 -28.35 -22.97 -31.04
CA HIS A 849 -29.01 -24.03 -30.27
C HIS A 849 -29.91 -24.93 -31.13
N SER A 850 -29.48 -25.25 -32.35
CA SER A 850 -30.21 -26.13 -33.27
C SER A 850 -29.75 -27.60 -33.17
N ALA A 851 -30.40 -28.48 -33.92
CA ALA A 851 -29.99 -29.87 -34.05
C ALA A 851 -28.87 -30.00 -35.10
N SER A 852 -27.98 -30.99 -34.93
CA SER A 852 -26.90 -31.28 -35.88
C SER A 852 -27.47 -31.64 -37.25
N GLU A 853 -27.00 -30.96 -38.30
CA GLU A 853 -27.47 -31.19 -39.66
C GLU A 853 -26.76 -32.38 -40.33
N ASN A 854 -25.59 -32.78 -39.83
CA ASN A 854 -24.71 -33.75 -40.48
C ASN A 854 -24.26 -34.86 -39.53
N THR A 855 -24.06 -36.07 -40.07
CA THR A 855 -23.51 -37.18 -39.28
C THR A 855 -21.99 -37.17 -39.35
N ILE A 856 -21.31 -37.20 -38.21
CA ILE A 856 -19.84 -37.21 -38.13
C ILE A 856 -19.36 -38.56 -37.61
N LEU A 857 -18.40 -39.16 -38.32
CA LEU A 857 -17.84 -40.48 -38.02
C LEU A 857 -16.34 -40.38 -37.80
N ALA A 858 -15.82 -41.10 -36.79
CA ALA A 858 -14.39 -41.32 -36.64
C ALA A 858 -13.92 -42.29 -37.75
N GLN A 859 -12.85 -41.94 -38.46
CA GLN A 859 -12.29 -42.74 -39.55
C GLN A 859 -11.13 -43.64 -39.09
N GLU A 860 -10.57 -43.37 -37.92
CA GLU A 860 -9.37 -44.04 -37.40
C GLU A 860 -9.54 -44.39 -35.92
N GLU A 861 -8.92 -45.49 -35.51
CA GLU A 861 -8.90 -45.94 -34.12
C GLU A 861 -8.13 -44.95 -33.25
N GLY A 862 -8.71 -44.55 -32.12
CA GLY A 862 -8.08 -43.59 -31.22
C GLY A 862 -8.22 -42.14 -31.67
N THR A 863 -9.26 -41.81 -32.46
CA THR A 863 -9.63 -40.42 -32.77
C THR A 863 -10.01 -39.70 -31.47
N ARG A 864 -9.47 -38.50 -31.24
CA ARG A 864 -9.62 -37.73 -30.00
C ARG A 864 -10.26 -36.38 -30.26
N LEU A 865 -11.30 -36.06 -29.50
CA LEU A 865 -11.97 -34.76 -29.56
C LEU A 865 -12.02 -34.11 -28.18
N LEU A 866 -11.99 -32.79 -28.15
CA LEU A 866 -12.35 -32.01 -26.98
C LEU A 866 -13.82 -31.60 -27.09
N ALA A 867 -14.60 -31.92 -26.08
CA ALA A 867 -15.98 -31.51 -25.96
C ALA A 867 -16.09 -30.36 -24.96
N VAL A 868 -16.58 -29.21 -25.43
CA VAL A 868 -16.85 -28.03 -24.61
C VAL A 868 -18.37 -27.90 -24.45
N PRO A 869 -18.94 -28.08 -23.24
CA PRO A 869 -20.38 -27.96 -23.04
C PRO A 869 -20.93 -26.58 -23.41
N VAL A 870 -22.08 -26.54 -24.09
CA VAL A 870 -22.75 -25.31 -24.54
C VAL A 870 -23.02 -24.36 -23.37
N ASP A 871 -23.54 -24.87 -22.25
CA ASP A 871 -23.79 -24.04 -21.06
C ASP A 871 -22.52 -23.34 -20.55
N GLY A 872 -21.38 -24.03 -20.63
CA GLY A 872 -20.08 -23.50 -20.25
C GLY A 872 -19.55 -22.48 -21.25
N PHE A 873 -19.76 -22.75 -22.55
CA PHE A 873 -19.41 -21.86 -23.63
C PHE A 873 -20.23 -20.55 -23.58
N ASP A 874 -21.55 -20.63 -23.41
CA ASP A 874 -22.45 -19.49 -23.28
C ASP A 874 -22.10 -18.63 -22.05
N ALA A 875 -21.81 -19.27 -20.92
CA ALA A 875 -21.39 -18.56 -19.71
C ALA A 875 -20.11 -17.74 -19.94
N VAL A 876 -19.20 -18.21 -20.81
CA VAL A 876 -17.99 -17.47 -21.19
C VAL A 876 -18.31 -16.36 -22.19
N LEU A 877 -19.19 -16.60 -23.17
CA LEU A 877 -19.67 -15.56 -24.10
C LEU A 877 -20.36 -14.39 -23.38
N GLU A 878 -21.18 -14.68 -22.37
CA GLU A 878 -21.85 -13.65 -21.56
C GLU A 878 -20.87 -12.82 -20.72
N ARG A 879 -19.77 -13.45 -20.26
CA ARG A 879 -18.77 -12.83 -19.40
C ARG A 879 -17.68 -12.07 -20.16
N ASP A 880 -17.35 -12.51 -21.37
CA ASP A 880 -16.30 -11.93 -22.21
C ASP A 880 -16.88 -11.39 -23.54
N PRO A 881 -17.27 -10.10 -23.58
CA PRO A 881 -17.81 -9.48 -24.78
C PRO A 881 -16.82 -9.41 -25.94
N ASP A 882 -15.51 -9.40 -25.65
CA ASP A 882 -14.48 -9.37 -26.69
C ASP A 882 -14.36 -10.73 -27.36
N PHE A 883 -14.48 -11.80 -26.57
CA PHE A 883 -14.64 -13.16 -27.10
C PHE A 883 -15.91 -13.29 -27.94
N ALA A 884 -17.06 -12.84 -27.45
CA ALA A 884 -18.31 -12.88 -28.21
C ALA A 884 -18.22 -12.13 -29.55
N ARG A 885 -17.59 -10.95 -29.57
CA ARG A 885 -17.36 -10.19 -30.81
C ARG A 885 -16.46 -10.94 -31.80
N ARG A 886 -15.41 -11.61 -31.32
CA ARG A 886 -14.51 -12.39 -32.17
C ARG A 886 -15.23 -13.58 -32.80
N VAL A 887 -15.99 -14.32 -32.00
CA VAL A 887 -16.83 -15.43 -32.49
C VAL A 887 -17.78 -14.93 -33.58
N LEU A 888 -18.51 -13.84 -33.34
CA LEU A 888 -19.39 -13.24 -34.35
C LEU A 888 -18.66 -12.77 -35.62
N GLN A 889 -17.46 -12.22 -35.49
CA GLN A 889 -16.65 -11.82 -36.65
C GLN A 889 -16.17 -13.02 -37.46
N LEU A 890 -15.79 -14.12 -36.79
CA LEU A 890 -15.33 -15.35 -37.41
C LEU A 890 -16.47 -15.98 -38.22
N GLU A 891 -17.64 -16.15 -37.60
CA GLU A 891 -18.85 -16.64 -38.28
C GLU A 891 -19.28 -15.74 -39.43
N SER A 892 -19.22 -14.42 -39.25
CA SER A 892 -19.57 -13.47 -40.32
C SER A 892 -18.62 -13.59 -41.51
N ARG A 893 -17.32 -13.86 -41.30
CA ARG A 893 -16.36 -14.11 -42.39
C ARG A 893 -16.62 -15.46 -43.06
N HIS A 894 -16.94 -16.49 -42.28
CA HIS A 894 -17.28 -17.81 -42.80
C HIS A 894 -18.50 -17.73 -43.72
N LEU A 895 -19.57 -17.06 -43.28
CA LEU A 895 -20.76 -16.77 -44.09
C LEU A 895 -20.43 -16.01 -45.38
N GLN A 896 -19.58 -14.98 -45.31
CA GLN A 896 -19.15 -14.23 -46.51
C GLN A 896 -18.40 -15.12 -47.51
N SER A 897 -17.53 -16.02 -47.02
CA SER A 897 -16.80 -16.99 -47.84
C SER A 897 -17.75 -17.98 -48.53
N LEU A 898 -18.71 -18.55 -47.79
CA LEU A 898 -19.76 -19.43 -48.33
C LEU A 898 -20.64 -18.73 -49.37
N MET A 899 -21.03 -17.48 -49.11
CA MET A 899 -21.80 -16.71 -50.09
C MET A 899 -21.00 -16.41 -51.35
N GLN A 900 -19.69 -16.17 -51.25
CA GLN A 900 -18.82 -15.97 -52.41
C GLN A 900 -18.65 -17.25 -53.23
N SER A 901 -18.50 -18.41 -52.58
CA SER A 901 -18.37 -19.70 -53.27
C SER A 901 -19.67 -20.19 -53.93
N LEU A 902 -20.83 -19.73 -53.47
CA LEU A 902 -22.13 -19.96 -54.12
C LEU A 902 -22.38 -19.07 -55.35
N HIS A 903 -21.66 -17.95 -55.48
CA HIS A 903 -21.77 -17.03 -56.62
C HIS A 903 -20.70 -17.27 -57.70
N SER A 904 -19.68 -18.07 -57.42
CA SER A 904 -18.67 -18.56 -58.38
C SER A 904 -19.03 -19.94 -58.92
#